data_AF-A0A7D7MAW6-F1
#
_entry.id   AF-A0A7D7MAW6-F1
#
_cell.length_a   1.000
_cell.length_b   1.000
_cell.length_c   1.000
_cell.angle_alpha   90.00
_cell.angle_beta   90.00
_cell.angle_gamma   90.00
#
_symmetry.space_group_name_H-M   'P 1'
#
loop_
_entity.id
_entity.type
_entity.pdbx_description
1 polymer ?
#
loop_
_entity_poly.entity_id
_entity_poly.type
_entity_poly.pdbx_seq_one_letter_code
_entity_poly.pdbx_strand_id
1 'polypeptide(L)'
;MKKTTISIAFIVLLFLSPFIFWLLQGNEPLNVAIIDKTVPSEEYREHKGLTWVLNHQRYVKEDESDYLADTDYFGFMPDEAKKDYEVRGVEEMGSGHDLIYLADTYGVYEDDLPWQEAEGERSELVYGGLEMAEWQMIKQQVRDGGSDLVVEFNTFASPTDSAVSADMEEFLGIKWSGWSGRYFPDLASGSEVPEWIVQNYEQDAEDWQFTGGGFVLVEDASGEIVVLSEERGDIENAGLQVKFTELGQTAFDLEESPTFDYWFDINEAQGETEVLAEYEWPLNEQGQEALSERGIPENFPAVLHTSMNDSGVYYFAGDFVDIEDVPSFYRYGGLAKMKDWLSFGGSDSFYWKTYVPMMETILADSAEKERDTEERVSVAAEKGGISYPSRVNGEQFEVFEGGEWKDFTVKGVNMGMAKPGTFPGEAAISREEYDRWFKEIGEMNANAIRVYTLHPPAFYKALAQYNKTAETPLYLYHGVWIDEEPLEETLDAFTPEITERFQQEMKKVADAVHGDAQVDEEPGHASGNYTADISDYVIGWMIGIEWYPFTVDEMDKKYPDLGDFSGTFIETEDANPMEHWIAQQLDELAVYEYETYKSMRPLSYTNWVTTDNIDQPAEPSEQEDMATVDPNHIRTKGELAEVGMFASYHVYPYYPDFLNLEEKYTEFIDHRGERNNYAGYLRDLNESHDMPLLIAEFGVPASRGMTHKNPFGWNQGFISESEQGEIVSRLYEDILEEGMLGGLVFTWQDEWFKRTWNTMEYDNPNERPFWSNAQTNEQQFGLLSFDRHKVKVDGEDDWQEGTLLDEKEQGALRSLSMDSDERYVYVKAEFDPKQEWWNEDSLRLYFSVRENEGIEVAEEFLADFELSIKGKEAALKVAGDYDTFYYDYYNRLEMIPKEPDIENNFHPMRLALNKKFTRPDTGEVYPFEYYETGELRFGIADPEDEQYDSLNDYYYSEEEGILEIRIPWMLLNAKDPAKKEFTGDLQKDGIEASMTVNGIKAAAVLEDENGDEIESMGLEDSKVYSWEAWELPETQERLKESYYILQETFKDPK
;
A
#
# COMPACT_ATOMS: atom_id res chain seq x y z
N MET A 1 68.01 -37.97 -17.15
CA MET A 1 67.42 -38.06 -15.80
C MET A 1 66.96 -36.69 -15.29
N LYS A 2 67.83 -35.71 -14.99
CA LYS A 2 67.38 -34.40 -14.46
C LYS A 2 66.31 -33.66 -15.29
N LYS A 3 66.41 -33.61 -16.62
CA LYS A 3 65.39 -32.95 -17.46
C LYS A 3 64.03 -33.68 -17.43
N THR A 4 64.05 -35.02 -17.44
CA THR A 4 62.84 -35.85 -17.39
C THR A 4 62.15 -35.72 -16.04
N THR A 5 62.91 -35.68 -14.93
CA THR A 5 62.36 -35.48 -13.58
C THR A 5 61.77 -34.09 -13.39
N ILE A 6 62.37 -33.04 -13.98
CA ILE A 6 61.83 -31.67 -13.94
C ILE A 6 60.55 -31.56 -14.79
N SER A 7 60.51 -32.16 -15.97
CA SER A 7 59.29 -32.19 -16.78
C SER A 7 58.15 -32.96 -16.11
N ILE A 8 58.44 -34.08 -15.45
CA ILE A 8 57.44 -34.83 -14.67
C ILE A 8 56.99 -33.99 -13.46
N ALA A 9 57.91 -33.34 -12.74
CA ALA A 9 57.55 -32.48 -11.62
C ALA A 9 56.70 -31.28 -12.05
N PHE A 10 56.99 -30.67 -13.21
CA PHE A 10 56.20 -29.56 -13.75
C PHE A 10 54.79 -30.02 -14.19
N ILE A 11 54.69 -31.20 -14.82
CA ILE A 11 53.38 -31.80 -15.16
C ILE A 11 52.59 -32.10 -13.89
N VAL A 12 53.21 -32.70 -12.87
CA VAL A 12 52.57 -32.96 -11.58
C VAL A 12 52.13 -31.66 -10.90
N LEU A 13 52.96 -30.61 -10.93
CA LEU A 13 52.61 -29.31 -10.35
C LEU A 13 51.45 -28.64 -11.11
N LEU A 14 51.39 -28.82 -12.44
CA LEU A 14 50.30 -28.30 -13.27
C LEU A 14 48.99 -29.03 -12.98
N PHE A 15 49.02 -30.36 -12.81
CA PHE A 15 47.84 -31.14 -12.37
C PHE A 15 47.44 -30.88 -10.91
N LEU A 16 48.38 -30.53 -10.03
CA LEU A 16 48.10 -30.14 -8.65
C LEU A 16 47.71 -28.67 -8.50
N SER A 17 47.92 -27.83 -9.52
CA SER A 17 47.68 -26.39 -9.41
C SER A 17 46.22 -26.05 -9.12
N PRO A 18 45.19 -26.68 -9.72
CA PRO A 18 43.81 -26.33 -9.42
C PRO A 18 43.36 -26.80 -8.02
N PHE A 19 43.94 -27.90 -7.52
CA PHE A 19 43.80 -28.31 -6.12
C PHE A 19 44.40 -27.28 -5.15
N ILE A 20 45.58 -26.74 -5.48
CA ILE A 20 46.24 -25.70 -4.68
C ILE A 20 45.46 -24.39 -4.75
N PHE A 21 44.94 -24.00 -5.92
CA PHE A 21 44.13 -22.78 -6.06
C PHE A 21 42.83 -22.89 -5.27
N TRP A 22 42.16 -24.04 -5.32
CA TRP A 22 40.97 -24.29 -4.51
C TRP A 22 41.27 -24.20 -3.00
N LEU A 23 42.38 -24.78 -2.55
CA LEU A 23 42.84 -24.63 -1.15
C LEU A 23 43.21 -23.19 -0.75
N LEU A 24 43.51 -22.32 -1.71
CA LEU A 24 43.84 -20.92 -1.49
C LEU A 24 42.63 -19.98 -1.56
N GLN A 25 41.47 -20.44 -2.06
CA GLN A 25 40.21 -19.72 -1.89
C GLN A 25 39.90 -19.60 -0.39
N GLY A 26 39.27 -18.52 0.06
CA GLY A 26 38.78 -18.41 1.43
C GLY A 26 37.67 -19.44 1.68
N ASN A 27 37.37 -19.74 2.94
CA ASN A 27 36.02 -20.19 3.27
C ASN A 27 35.15 -18.94 3.38
N GLU A 28 33.93 -19.04 2.87
CA GLU A 28 32.92 -18.00 2.93
C GLU A 28 31.77 -18.53 3.78
N PRO A 29 31.48 -17.93 4.94
CA PRO A 29 30.28 -18.30 5.70
C PRO A 29 29.04 -18.04 4.84
N LEU A 30 28.17 -19.03 4.73
CA LEU A 30 26.85 -18.92 4.12
C LEU A 30 25.97 -20.00 4.75
N ASN A 31 25.07 -19.59 5.63
CA ASN A 31 24.15 -20.44 6.36
C ASN A 31 22.95 -20.78 5.48
N VAL A 32 23.03 -21.92 4.80
CA VAL A 32 21.94 -22.50 4.02
C VAL A 32 21.12 -23.50 4.84
N ALA A 33 19.80 -23.31 4.90
CA ALA A 33 18.85 -24.31 5.38
C ALA A 33 18.31 -25.12 4.19
N ILE A 34 18.55 -26.44 4.21
CA ILE A 34 18.07 -27.36 3.17
C ILE A 34 16.85 -28.11 3.71
N ILE A 35 15.71 -27.99 3.03
CA ILE A 35 14.46 -28.69 3.37
C ILE A 35 14.17 -29.71 2.27
N ASP A 36 14.13 -30.98 2.65
CA ASP A 36 13.85 -32.10 1.75
C ASP A 36 13.09 -33.20 2.50
N LYS A 37 11.80 -33.34 2.18
CA LYS A 37 10.92 -34.37 2.77
C LYS A 37 10.89 -35.66 1.96
N THR A 38 11.55 -35.72 0.80
CA THR A 38 11.47 -36.80 -0.19
C THR A 38 12.80 -37.55 -0.31
N VAL A 39 13.26 -38.14 0.81
CA VAL A 39 14.53 -38.89 0.87
C VAL A 39 14.31 -40.36 1.20
N PRO A 40 13.81 -41.20 0.27
CA PRO A 40 13.46 -42.58 0.57
C PRO A 40 14.68 -43.50 0.83
N SER A 41 15.88 -43.13 0.38
CA SER A 41 17.11 -43.94 0.48
C SER A 41 18.34 -43.12 0.85
N GLU A 42 19.44 -43.78 1.25
CA GLU A 42 20.72 -43.14 1.59
C GLU A 42 21.50 -42.65 0.33
N GLU A 43 20.81 -42.42 -0.79
CA GLU A 43 21.39 -41.85 -2.02
C GLU A 43 21.23 -40.32 -2.09
N TYR A 44 20.38 -39.71 -1.24
CA TYR A 44 20.19 -38.26 -1.06
C TYR A 44 20.04 -37.48 -2.37
N ARG A 45 19.27 -38.04 -3.31
CA ARG A 45 19.28 -37.63 -4.72
C ARG A 45 18.86 -36.18 -4.93
N GLU A 46 17.85 -35.72 -4.19
CA GLU A 46 17.20 -34.40 -4.39
C GLU A 46 17.95 -33.22 -3.77
N HIS A 47 19.04 -33.43 -3.02
CA HIS A 47 19.84 -32.29 -2.51
C HIS A 47 21.35 -32.54 -2.47
N LYS A 48 21.84 -33.74 -2.80
CA LYS A 48 23.30 -33.99 -2.88
C LYS A 48 23.99 -33.11 -3.92
N GLY A 49 23.27 -32.69 -4.97
CA GLY A 49 23.75 -31.74 -5.97
C GLY A 49 24.11 -30.41 -5.32
N LEU A 50 23.14 -29.80 -4.63
CA LEU A 50 23.32 -28.55 -3.90
C LEU A 50 24.49 -28.62 -2.89
N THR A 51 24.53 -29.65 -2.04
CA THR A 51 25.63 -29.81 -1.07
C THR A 51 26.99 -29.95 -1.74
N TRP A 52 27.07 -30.54 -2.93
CA TRP A 52 28.29 -30.55 -3.73
C TRP A 52 28.68 -29.14 -4.18
N VAL A 53 27.72 -28.33 -4.67
CA VAL A 53 27.96 -26.95 -5.13
C VAL A 53 28.45 -26.07 -3.98
N LEU A 54 27.78 -26.10 -2.83
CA LEU A 54 28.17 -25.36 -1.61
C LEU A 54 29.63 -25.65 -1.23
N ASN A 55 29.95 -26.94 -1.12
CA ASN A 55 31.29 -27.39 -0.78
C ASN A 55 32.32 -27.09 -1.88
N HIS A 56 31.93 -27.12 -3.15
CA HIS A 56 32.81 -26.78 -4.27
C HIS A 56 33.20 -25.31 -4.26
N GLN A 57 32.24 -24.42 -3.96
CA GLN A 57 32.45 -22.97 -3.85
C GLN A 57 33.07 -22.52 -2.52
N ARG A 58 33.19 -23.44 -1.55
CA ARG A 58 33.70 -23.19 -0.19
C ARG A 58 32.79 -22.33 0.68
N TYR A 59 31.49 -22.46 0.46
CA TYR A 59 30.49 -22.05 1.42
C TYR A 59 30.49 -23.02 2.61
N VAL A 60 30.55 -22.46 3.82
CA VAL A 60 30.62 -23.23 5.07
C VAL A 60 29.58 -22.72 6.07
N LYS A 61 29.18 -23.58 7.00
CA LYS A 61 28.31 -23.23 8.13
C LYS A 61 29.01 -22.25 9.08
N GLU A 62 28.27 -21.63 10.01
CA GLU A 62 28.84 -20.75 11.04
C GLU A 62 30.05 -21.33 11.80
N ASP A 63 30.06 -22.64 12.02
CA ASP A 63 31.13 -23.35 12.74
C ASP A 63 32.35 -23.69 11.85
N GLU A 64 32.38 -23.13 10.64
CA GLU A 64 33.36 -23.36 9.56
C GLU A 64 33.42 -24.79 9.03
N SER A 65 32.40 -25.62 9.31
CA SER A 65 32.34 -27.00 8.78
C SER A 65 31.65 -27.08 7.40
N ASP A 66 32.09 -28.07 6.61
CA ASP A 66 31.53 -28.39 5.29
C ASP A 66 30.08 -28.91 5.44
N TYR A 67 29.25 -28.72 4.41
CA TYR A 67 27.89 -29.25 4.34
C TYR A 67 27.88 -30.76 4.05
N LEU A 68 27.04 -31.52 4.75
CA LEU A 68 26.91 -32.96 4.65
C LEU A 68 25.51 -33.36 4.19
N ALA A 69 25.39 -34.02 3.03
CA ALA A 69 24.11 -34.47 2.48
C ALA A 69 23.34 -35.44 3.41
N ASP A 70 24.03 -36.20 4.26
CA ASP A 70 23.36 -37.16 5.15
C ASP A 70 22.79 -36.54 6.44
N THR A 71 23.18 -35.31 6.78
CA THR A 71 22.92 -34.75 8.12
C THR A 71 22.52 -33.28 8.15
N ASP A 72 22.81 -32.49 7.12
CA ASP A 72 22.57 -31.04 7.07
C ASP A 72 21.33 -30.70 6.23
N TYR A 73 20.20 -31.37 6.50
CA TYR A 73 18.88 -31.03 5.95
C TYR A 73 17.75 -31.29 6.98
N PHE A 74 16.56 -30.76 6.71
CA PHE A 74 15.33 -30.95 7.48
C PHE A 74 14.33 -31.77 6.65
N GLY A 75 13.79 -32.83 7.23
CA GLY A 75 12.83 -33.74 6.59
C GLY A 75 13.05 -35.21 6.95
N PHE A 76 12.85 -36.11 5.98
CA PHE A 76 12.89 -37.56 6.20
C PHE A 76 14.32 -38.10 6.18
N MET A 77 14.75 -38.82 7.22
CA MET A 77 16.11 -39.35 7.36
C MET A 77 16.12 -40.89 7.37
N PRO A 78 16.45 -41.57 6.25
CA PRO A 78 16.45 -43.03 6.19
C PRO A 78 17.67 -43.65 6.90
N ASP A 79 17.48 -44.82 7.53
CA ASP A 79 18.55 -45.69 8.03
C ASP A 79 18.33 -47.11 7.47
N GLU A 80 18.93 -47.39 6.32
CA GLU A 80 18.76 -48.67 5.62
C GLU A 80 19.35 -49.84 6.41
N ALA A 81 20.40 -49.59 7.20
CA ALA A 81 21.06 -50.59 8.01
C ALA A 81 20.17 -51.09 9.17
N LYS A 82 19.39 -50.17 9.78
CA LYS A 82 18.41 -50.50 10.82
C LYS A 82 17.02 -50.80 10.26
N LYS A 83 16.75 -50.46 9.00
CA LYS A 83 15.42 -50.50 8.37
C LYS A 83 14.43 -49.63 9.13
N ASP A 84 14.86 -48.42 9.45
CA ASP A 84 14.13 -47.44 10.26
C ASP A 84 14.33 -46.04 9.67
N TYR A 85 13.63 -45.04 10.20
CA TYR A 85 13.83 -43.64 9.81
C TYR A 85 13.70 -42.71 11.01
N GLU A 86 14.27 -41.52 10.88
CA GLU A 86 14.04 -40.37 11.76
C GLU A 86 13.43 -39.22 10.94
N VAL A 87 12.72 -38.30 11.59
CA VAL A 87 12.24 -37.07 10.95
C VAL A 87 12.81 -35.91 11.73
N ARG A 88 13.51 -35.02 11.03
CA ARG A 88 13.91 -33.73 11.57
C ARG A 88 12.93 -32.69 11.06
N GLY A 89 12.06 -32.22 11.94
CA GLY A 89 11.02 -31.27 11.57
C GLY A 89 11.60 -29.93 11.12
N VAL A 90 10.90 -29.24 10.23
CA VAL A 90 11.31 -27.92 9.74
C VAL A 90 11.35 -26.93 10.90
N GLU A 91 10.51 -27.09 11.93
CA GLU A 91 10.50 -26.30 13.16
C GLU A 91 11.83 -26.30 13.95
N GLU A 92 12.72 -27.27 13.69
CA GLU A 92 14.06 -27.31 14.28
C GLU A 92 15.07 -26.40 13.57
N MET A 93 14.69 -25.81 12.42
CA MET A 93 15.55 -24.97 11.58
C MET A 93 16.10 -23.74 12.31
N GLY A 94 15.33 -23.17 13.25
CA GLY A 94 15.71 -21.91 13.90
C GLY A 94 15.72 -20.74 12.92
N SER A 95 16.37 -19.63 13.29
CA SER A 95 16.51 -18.41 12.47
C SER A 95 17.99 -18.13 12.16
N GLY A 96 18.26 -17.19 11.26
CA GLY A 96 19.63 -16.75 10.91
C GLY A 96 20.26 -17.51 9.73
N HIS A 97 19.43 -18.01 8.82
CA HIS A 97 19.89 -18.57 7.55
C HIS A 97 19.94 -17.48 6.48
N ASP A 98 21.01 -17.44 5.70
CA ASP A 98 21.19 -16.51 4.58
C ASP A 98 20.36 -16.94 3.37
N LEU A 99 20.15 -18.25 3.21
CA LEU A 99 19.35 -18.84 2.15
C LEU A 99 18.58 -20.07 2.66
N ILE A 100 17.32 -20.17 2.26
CA ILE A 100 16.46 -21.34 2.49
C ILE A 100 16.23 -22.03 1.14
N TYR A 101 16.48 -23.33 1.09
CA TYR A 101 16.35 -24.15 -0.10
C TYR A 101 15.31 -25.25 0.11
N LEU A 102 14.19 -25.18 -0.59
CA LEU A 102 13.14 -26.20 -0.59
C LEU A 102 13.38 -27.11 -1.81
N ALA A 103 13.97 -28.27 -1.57
CA ALA A 103 14.35 -29.22 -2.62
C ALA A 103 13.15 -30.03 -3.12
N ASP A 104 12.45 -30.74 -2.22
CA ASP A 104 11.22 -31.47 -2.54
C ASP A 104 10.42 -31.66 -1.23
N THR A 105 9.11 -31.44 -1.26
CA THR A 105 8.24 -31.63 -0.08
C THR A 105 7.17 -32.70 -0.23
N TYR A 106 7.08 -33.38 -1.37
CA TYR A 106 6.05 -34.38 -1.68
C TYR A 106 5.99 -35.50 -0.65
N GLY A 107 7.15 -36.06 -0.29
CA GLY A 107 7.28 -37.03 0.77
C GLY A 107 7.59 -38.46 0.34
N VAL A 108 7.67 -39.33 1.34
CA VAL A 108 8.01 -40.75 1.22
C VAL A 108 6.77 -41.60 1.50
N TYR A 109 6.50 -42.56 0.62
CA TYR A 109 5.45 -43.57 0.77
C TYR A 109 6.02 -44.93 1.20
N GLU A 110 5.19 -45.83 1.73
CA GLU A 110 5.67 -47.14 2.22
C GLU A 110 6.42 -47.95 1.15
N ASP A 111 6.01 -47.84 -0.12
CA ASP A 111 6.62 -48.58 -1.23
C ASP A 111 7.96 -47.98 -1.69
N ASP A 112 8.26 -46.73 -1.34
CA ASP A 112 9.52 -46.07 -1.70
C ASP A 112 10.68 -46.57 -0.84
N LEU A 113 10.39 -47.14 0.34
CA LEU A 113 11.39 -47.56 1.30
C LEU A 113 12.15 -48.80 0.81
N PRO A 114 13.49 -48.77 0.71
CA PRO A 114 14.31 -49.88 0.20
C PRO A 114 14.17 -51.23 0.95
N TRP A 115 13.54 -51.21 2.13
CA TRP A 115 13.35 -52.37 2.99
C TRP A 115 11.90 -52.92 3.05
N GLN A 116 10.96 -52.33 2.31
CA GLN A 116 9.58 -52.79 2.09
C GLN A 116 9.46 -53.51 0.73
N GLU A 117 8.48 -54.40 0.55
CA GLU A 117 8.16 -55.00 -0.76
C GLU A 117 6.97 -54.25 -1.36
N ALA A 118 7.16 -53.55 -2.49
CA ALA A 118 6.09 -52.79 -3.14
C ALA A 118 4.95 -53.70 -3.63
N GLU A 119 3.71 -53.43 -3.21
CA GLU A 119 2.53 -54.26 -3.54
C GLU A 119 1.72 -53.77 -4.77
N GLY A 120 2.08 -52.62 -5.37
CA GLY A 120 1.57 -52.20 -6.68
C GLY A 120 0.18 -51.54 -6.69
N GLU A 121 -0.40 -51.25 -5.52
CA GLU A 121 -1.50 -50.28 -5.34
C GLU A 121 -0.93 -49.05 -4.59
N ARG A 122 -1.46 -47.83 -4.80
CA ARG A 122 -0.94 -46.56 -4.22
C ARG A 122 -0.77 -46.71 -2.70
N SER A 123 0.49 -46.77 -2.23
CA SER A 123 0.85 -47.05 -0.84
C SER A 123 0.50 -45.88 0.10
N GLU A 124 0.49 -46.11 1.42
CA GLU A 124 0.18 -45.06 2.41
C GLU A 124 1.36 -44.07 2.54
N LEU A 125 1.05 -42.77 2.66
CA LEU A 125 2.05 -41.72 2.89
C LEU A 125 2.67 -41.88 4.29
N VAL A 126 4.00 -41.93 4.37
CA VAL A 126 4.75 -42.04 5.63
C VAL A 126 5.01 -40.65 6.22
N TYR A 127 5.54 -39.73 5.40
CA TYR A 127 5.85 -38.35 5.78
C TYR A 127 6.00 -37.51 4.51
N GLY A 128 5.40 -36.33 4.45
CA GLY A 128 5.36 -35.48 3.26
C GLY A 128 4.36 -34.35 3.40
N GLY A 129 4.33 -33.48 2.40
CA GLY A 129 3.54 -32.26 2.37
C GLY A 129 4.12 -31.17 3.27
N LEU A 130 4.04 -29.92 2.82
CA LEU A 130 4.37 -28.79 3.66
C LEU A 130 3.17 -28.43 4.55
N GLU A 131 3.39 -28.28 5.85
CA GLU A 131 2.37 -27.80 6.78
C GLU A 131 2.37 -26.27 6.84
N MET A 132 1.19 -25.67 7.08
CA MET A 132 1.06 -24.20 7.15
C MET A 132 2.01 -23.58 8.18
N ALA A 133 2.22 -24.22 9.34
CA ALA A 133 3.13 -23.69 10.35
C ALA A 133 4.59 -23.63 9.86
N GLU A 134 5.02 -24.64 9.10
CA GLU A 134 6.37 -24.69 8.50
C GLU A 134 6.50 -23.62 7.41
N TRP A 135 5.48 -23.49 6.56
CA TRP A 135 5.46 -22.48 5.51
C TRP A 135 5.48 -21.05 6.05
N GLN A 136 4.66 -20.74 7.06
CA GLN A 136 4.66 -19.41 7.69
C GLN A 136 6.02 -19.06 8.30
N MET A 137 6.73 -20.03 8.87
CA MET A 137 8.08 -19.81 9.39
C MET A 137 9.10 -19.53 8.27
N ILE A 138 9.00 -20.21 7.13
CA ILE A 138 9.83 -19.92 5.96
C ILE A 138 9.52 -18.51 5.44
N LYS A 139 8.24 -18.16 5.24
CA LYS A 139 7.82 -16.81 4.85
C LYS A 139 8.34 -15.75 5.80
N GLN A 140 8.30 -16.01 7.10
CA GLN A 140 8.80 -15.09 8.12
C GLN A 140 10.31 -14.85 7.97
N GLN A 141 11.11 -15.89 7.73
CA GLN A 141 12.56 -15.71 7.53
C GLN A 141 12.90 -14.97 6.24
N VAL A 142 12.12 -15.16 5.19
CA VAL A 142 12.30 -14.42 3.93
C VAL A 142 11.87 -12.95 4.09
N ARG A 143 10.66 -12.69 4.64
CA ARG A 143 10.13 -11.32 4.78
C ARG A 143 10.80 -10.51 5.91
N ASP A 144 11.18 -11.17 7.00
CA ASP A 144 11.68 -10.50 8.21
C ASP A 144 13.16 -10.76 8.47
N GLY A 145 13.65 -11.95 8.13
CA GLY A 145 15.05 -12.34 8.34
C GLY A 145 15.99 -11.94 7.20
N GLY A 146 15.45 -11.56 6.03
CA GLY A 146 16.26 -11.23 4.85
C GLY A 146 16.86 -12.47 4.16
N SER A 147 16.38 -13.67 4.48
CA SER A 147 16.84 -14.91 3.85
C SER A 147 16.39 -14.96 2.40
N ASP A 148 17.28 -15.38 1.51
CA ASP A 148 16.90 -15.76 0.15
C ASP A 148 16.12 -17.07 0.16
N LEU A 149 15.23 -17.26 -0.82
CA LEU A 149 14.43 -18.46 -0.95
C LEU A 149 14.60 -19.06 -2.34
N VAL A 150 14.94 -20.35 -2.40
CA VAL A 150 14.88 -21.13 -3.64
C VAL A 150 13.91 -22.28 -3.40
N VAL A 151 12.88 -22.36 -4.24
CA VAL A 151 11.86 -23.42 -4.21
C VAL A 151 11.93 -24.19 -5.52
N GLU A 152 12.00 -25.51 -5.45
CA GLU A 152 11.94 -26.38 -6.63
C GLU A 152 10.57 -27.03 -6.81
N PHE A 153 10.45 -27.73 -7.94
CA PHE A 153 9.33 -28.59 -8.32
C PHE A 153 8.86 -29.50 -7.16
N ASN A 154 7.59 -29.89 -7.21
CA ASN A 154 6.95 -30.83 -6.27
C ASN A 154 6.73 -30.30 -4.84
N THR A 155 6.45 -29.00 -4.73
CA THR A 155 6.17 -28.35 -3.45
C THR A 155 4.66 -28.06 -3.23
N PHE A 156 3.90 -27.76 -4.30
CA PHE A 156 2.47 -27.40 -4.23
C PHE A 156 1.52 -28.58 -4.32
N ALA A 157 1.93 -29.63 -5.03
CA ALA A 157 1.08 -30.78 -5.33
C ALA A 157 0.70 -31.55 -4.07
N SER A 158 -0.40 -32.30 -4.13
CA SER A 158 -0.76 -33.25 -3.07
C SER A 158 0.45 -34.15 -2.76
N PRO A 159 0.89 -34.27 -1.49
CA PRO A 159 0.07 -34.18 -0.27
C PRO A 159 0.11 -32.85 0.48
N THR A 160 0.68 -31.77 -0.06
CA THR A 160 0.55 -30.43 0.53
C THR A 160 -0.92 -29.99 0.54
N ASP A 161 -1.40 -29.42 1.66
CA ASP A 161 -2.79 -28.98 1.78
C ASP A 161 -3.07 -27.80 0.85
N SER A 162 -4.21 -27.81 0.16
CA SER A 162 -4.60 -26.76 -0.80
C SER A 162 -4.55 -25.33 -0.25
N ALA A 163 -4.76 -25.13 1.06
CA ALA A 163 -4.64 -23.82 1.67
C ALA A 163 -3.18 -23.36 1.80
N VAL A 164 -2.24 -24.29 2.00
CA VAL A 164 -0.80 -24.02 1.99
C VAL A 164 -0.36 -23.73 0.56
N SER A 165 -0.77 -24.57 -0.40
CA SER A 165 -0.44 -24.38 -1.81
C SER A 165 -0.92 -23.03 -2.34
N ALA A 166 -2.16 -22.62 -2.04
CA ALA A 166 -2.69 -21.32 -2.45
C ALA A 166 -1.90 -20.14 -1.87
N ASP A 167 -1.53 -20.20 -0.58
CA ASP A 167 -0.72 -19.16 0.07
C ASP A 167 0.73 -19.15 -0.46
N MET A 168 1.28 -20.30 -0.84
CA MET A 168 2.57 -20.39 -1.53
C MET A 168 2.53 -19.82 -2.94
N GLU A 169 1.49 -20.12 -3.73
CA GLU A 169 1.28 -19.57 -5.07
C GLU A 169 1.21 -18.04 -5.03
N GLU A 170 0.43 -17.48 -4.10
CA GLU A 170 0.35 -16.04 -3.87
C GLU A 170 1.71 -15.45 -3.48
N PHE A 171 2.42 -16.07 -2.53
CA PHE A 171 3.72 -15.58 -2.09
C PHE A 171 4.77 -15.63 -3.20
N LEU A 172 4.89 -16.74 -3.93
CA LEU A 172 5.85 -16.88 -5.01
C LEU A 172 5.46 -16.09 -6.27
N GLY A 173 4.24 -15.54 -6.31
CA GLY A 173 3.69 -14.82 -7.45
C GLY A 173 3.56 -15.72 -8.68
N ILE A 174 3.11 -16.96 -8.45
CA ILE A 174 2.87 -17.96 -9.50
C ILE A 174 1.42 -18.43 -9.45
N LYS A 175 0.96 -19.02 -10.54
CA LYS A 175 -0.29 -19.76 -10.57
C LYS A 175 -0.05 -21.12 -11.20
N TRP A 176 -0.24 -22.18 -10.42
CA TRP A 176 -0.04 -23.53 -10.92
C TRP A 176 -1.25 -23.97 -11.75
N SER A 177 -1.02 -24.55 -12.93
CA SER A 177 -2.14 -25.00 -13.78
C SER A 177 -2.78 -26.31 -13.30
N GLY A 178 -2.21 -26.94 -12.26
CA GLY A 178 -2.56 -28.30 -11.82
C GLY A 178 -1.96 -29.41 -12.68
N TRP A 179 -1.10 -29.06 -13.66
CA TRP A 179 -0.46 -30.04 -14.55
C TRP A 179 1.04 -30.12 -14.25
N SER A 180 1.53 -31.36 -14.17
CA SER A 180 2.96 -31.66 -14.13
C SER A 180 3.29 -32.65 -15.25
N GLY A 181 4.55 -32.66 -15.70
CA GLY A 181 4.94 -33.48 -16.84
C GLY A 181 6.36 -34.02 -16.74
N ARG A 182 6.64 -35.08 -17.51
CA ARG A 182 7.99 -35.63 -17.69
C ARG A 182 8.17 -36.23 -19.08
N TYR A 183 9.39 -36.13 -19.61
CA TYR A 183 9.77 -36.86 -20.81
C TYR A 183 10.32 -38.26 -20.45
N PHE A 184 9.81 -39.28 -21.13
CA PHE A 184 10.30 -40.66 -21.00
C PHE A 184 11.03 -41.07 -22.27
N PRO A 185 12.27 -41.60 -22.19
CA PRO A 185 12.99 -42.11 -23.36
C PRO A 185 12.31 -43.31 -24.03
N ASP A 186 11.50 -44.06 -23.29
CA ASP A 186 10.65 -45.15 -23.79
C ASP A 186 9.33 -45.16 -23.01
N LEU A 187 8.20 -45.05 -23.73
CA LEU A 187 6.84 -45.08 -23.18
C LEU A 187 6.29 -46.50 -23.03
N ALA A 188 7.03 -47.55 -23.43
CA ALA A 188 6.54 -48.92 -23.34
C ALA A 188 6.13 -49.32 -21.90
N SER A 189 5.00 -50.01 -21.73
CA SER A 189 4.57 -50.51 -20.41
C SER A 189 5.64 -51.43 -19.79
N GLY A 190 6.02 -51.16 -18.54
CA GLY A 190 7.09 -51.85 -17.82
C GLY A 190 8.51 -51.32 -18.09
N SER A 191 8.63 -50.16 -18.75
CA SER A 191 9.84 -49.34 -18.82
C SER A 191 9.94 -48.39 -17.61
N GLU A 192 10.49 -47.18 -17.77
CA GLU A 192 10.57 -46.15 -16.72
C GLU A 192 9.22 -45.49 -16.41
N VAL A 193 8.19 -45.70 -17.24
CA VAL A 193 6.83 -45.19 -16.97
C VAL A 193 6.20 -45.95 -15.78
N PRO A 194 5.82 -45.26 -14.69
CA PRO A 194 5.17 -45.88 -13.54
C PRO A 194 3.87 -46.62 -13.89
N GLU A 195 3.61 -47.75 -13.24
CA GLU A 195 2.43 -48.59 -13.52
C GLU A 195 1.11 -47.87 -13.24
N TRP A 196 1.09 -46.95 -12.25
CA TRP A 196 -0.10 -46.16 -11.93
C TRP A 196 -0.50 -45.19 -13.05
N ILE A 197 0.46 -44.64 -13.81
CA ILE A 197 0.17 -43.78 -14.98
C ILE A 197 -0.55 -44.59 -16.05
N VAL A 198 -0.05 -45.80 -16.32
CA VAL A 198 -0.65 -46.72 -17.29
C VAL A 198 -2.08 -47.06 -16.86
N GLN A 199 -2.27 -47.39 -15.58
CA GLN A 199 -3.59 -47.73 -15.03
C GLN A 199 -4.56 -46.55 -15.08
N ASN A 200 -4.13 -45.32 -14.78
CA ASN A 200 -4.99 -44.13 -14.84
C ASN A 200 -5.39 -43.80 -16.28
N TYR A 201 -4.45 -43.86 -17.23
CA TYR A 201 -4.76 -43.65 -18.64
C TYR A 201 -5.78 -44.67 -19.16
N GLU A 202 -5.63 -45.96 -18.81
CA GLU A 202 -6.54 -47.04 -19.24
C GLU A 202 -7.93 -46.99 -18.56
N GLN A 203 -8.16 -46.15 -17.54
CA GLN A 203 -9.50 -45.97 -16.96
C GLN A 203 -10.43 -45.21 -17.91
N ASP A 204 -9.90 -44.22 -18.63
CA ASP A 204 -10.67 -43.30 -19.48
C ASP A 204 -10.37 -43.42 -20.99
N ALA A 205 -9.27 -44.09 -21.38
CA ALA A 205 -8.82 -44.25 -22.77
C ALA A 205 -8.69 -45.73 -23.25
N GLU A 206 -8.08 -45.96 -24.42
CA GLU A 206 -7.78 -47.30 -24.95
C GLU A 206 -6.56 -47.93 -24.25
N ASP A 207 -6.34 -49.25 -24.42
CA ASP A 207 -5.16 -49.98 -23.91
C ASP A 207 -3.85 -49.21 -24.20
N TRP A 208 -2.92 -49.15 -23.24
CA TRP A 208 -1.65 -48.44 -23.36
C TRP A 208 -0.76 -49.07 -24.44
N GLN A 209 -0.73 -48.45 -25.62
CA GLN A 209 -0.01 -48.95 -26.80
C GLN A 209 1.10 -47.99 -27.27
N PHE A 210 1.64 -47.18 -26.35
CA PHE A 210 2.75 -46.27 -26.64
C PHE A 210 4.11 -46.98 -26.60
N THR A 211 4.99 -46.61 -27.53
CA THR A 211 6.39 -47.06 -27.62
C THR A 211 7.27 -45.90 -28.09
N GLY A 212 8.58 -45.95 -27.78
CA GLY A 212 9.51 -44.87 -28.12
C GLY A 212 9.38 -43.67 -27.17
N GLY A 213 10.06 -42.57 -27.48
CA GLY A 213 10.10 -41.40 -26.59
C GLY A 213 8.80 -40.59 -26.56
N GLY A 214 8.58 -39.85 -25.48
CA GLY A 214 7.47 -38.89 -25.40
C GLY A 214 7.24 -38.29 -24.02
N PHE A 215 6.39 -37.26 -23.97
CA PHE A 215 5.95 -36.66 -22.71
C PHE A 215 4.72 -37.37 -22.17
N VAL A 216 4.67 -37.49 -20.84
CA VAL A 216 3.47 -37.81 -20.09
C VAL A 216 3.17 -36.63 -19.18
N LEU A 217 1.96 -36.07 -19.30
CA LEU A 217 1.43 -35.02 -18.45
C LEU A 217 0.34 -35.60 -17.56
N VAL A 218 0.31 -35.16 -16.31
CA VAL A 218 -0.61 -35.63 -15.27
C VAL A 218 -1.28 -34.41 -14.66
N GLU A 219 -2.60 -34.41 -14.59
CA GLU A 219 -3.38 -33.41 -13.86
C GLU A 219 -3.65 -33.92 -12.44
N ASP A 220 -3.28 -33.12 -11.43
CA ASP A 220 -3.21 -33.57 -10.02
C ASP A 220 -4.58 -33.94 -9.43
N ALA A 221 -5.63 -33.16 -9.71
CA ALA A 221 -6.92 -33.31 -9.06
C ALA A 221 -7.77 -34.46 -9.63
N SER A 222 -7.77 -34.63 -10.95
CA SER A 222 -8.56 -35.61 -11.70
C SER A 222 -7.78 -36.89 -12.01
N GLY A 223 -6.44 -36.82 -12.05
CA GLY A 223 -5.58 -37.90 -12.51
C GLY A 223 -5.61 -38.10 -14.03
N GLU A 224 -6.12 -37.12 -14.80
CA GLU A 224 -6.11 -37.17 -16.27
C GLU A 224 -4.67 -37.29 -16.79
N ILE A 225 -4.47 -38.21 -17.75
CA ILE A 225 -3.16 -38.46 -18.36
C ILE A 225 -3.18 -38.04 -19.83
N VAL A 226 -2.24 -37.17 -20.21
CA VAL A 226 -2.00 -36.77 -21.60
C VAL A 226 -0.65 -37.29 -22.04
N VAL A 227 -0.61 -38.00 -23.16
CA VAL A 227 0.64 -38.50 -23.75
C VAL A 227 0.92 -37.74 -25.03
N LEU A 228 2.16 -37.28 -25.22
CA LEU A 228 2.68 -36.73 -26.48
C LEU A 228 3.82 -37.64 -26.98
N SER A 229 3.59 -38.37 -28.07
CA SER A 229 4.49 -39.45 -28.52
C SER A 229 5.31 -39.04 -29.76
N GLU A 230 6.61 -39.34 -29.74
CA GLU A 230 7.49 -39.21 -30.90
C GLU A 230 7.00 -40.08 -32.07
N GLU A 231 6.53 -41.30 -31.81
CA GLU A 231 6.10 -42.24 -32.86
C GLU A 231 4.78 -41.83 -33.52
N ARG A 232 3.86 -41.21 -32.77
CA ARG A 232 2.65 -40.58 -33.34
C ARG A 232 2.97 -39.29 -34.08
N GLY A 233 4.14 -38.70 -33.79
CA GLY A 233 4.64 -37.48 -34.37
C GLY A 233 4.26 -36.24 -33.58
N ASP A 234 3.66 -36.36 -32.39
CA ASP A 234 3.17 -35.23 -31.59
C ASP A 234 4.29 -34.25 -31.20
N ILE A 235 5.54 -34.74 -31.13
CA ILE A 235 6.75 -33.98 -30.83
C ILE A 235 7.86 -34.20 -31.86
N GLU A 236 8.67 -33.17 -32.09
CA GLU A 236 9.76 -33.13 -33.06
C GLU A 236 11.12 -33.52 -32.46
N ASN A 237 11.36 -33.24 -31.18
CA ASN A 237 12.62 -33.50 -30.47
C ASN A 237 12.36 -33.98 -29.03
N ALA A 238 13.37 -34.57 -28.40
CA ALA A 238 13.31 -35.02 -27.01
C ALA A 238 13.57 -33.88 -26.01
N GLY A 239 12.83 -33.85 -24.90
CA GLY A 239 12.98 -32.88 -23.81
C GLY A 239 12.46 -31.47 -24.13
N LEU A 240 12.25 -30.68 -23.07
CA LEU A 240 11.87 -29.26 -23.15
C LEU A 240 13.10 -28.42 -23.48
N GLN A 241 12.96 -27.43 -24.36
CA GLN A 241 14.01 -26.43 -24.53
C GLN A 241 13.89 -25.40 -23.40
N VAL A 242 15.00 -25.07 -22.76
CA VAL A 242 15.04 -24.00 -21.75
C VAL A 242 15.75 -22.79 -22.35
N LYS A 243 15.04 -21.67 -22.44
CA LYS A 243 15.56 -20.42 -22.97
C LYS A 243 15.54 -19.34 -21.90
N PHE A 244 16.68 -18.67 -21.73
CA PHE A 244 16.77 -17.54 -20.82
C PHE A 244 16.24 -16.27 -21.48
N THR A 245 15.40 -15.54 -20.74
CA THR A 245 14.94 -14.20 -21.13
C THR A 245 16.09 -13.19 -21.06
N GLU A 246 15.89 -11.96 -21.51
CA GLU A 246 16.92 -10.91 -21.36
C GLU A 246 17.31 -10.68 -19.89
N LEU A 247 16.35 -10.83 -18.98
CA LEU A 247 16.58 -10.77 -17.54
C LEU A 247 17.41 -11.96 -17.06
N GLY A 248 17.04 -13.19 -17.43
CA GLY A 248 17.79 -14.39 -17.04
C GLY A 248 19.21 -14.46 -17.62
N GLN A 249 19.42 -13.96 -18.84
CA GLN A 249 20.75 -13.83 -19.44
C GLN A 249 21.62 -12.85 -18.65
N THR A 250 21.03 -11.75 -18.20
CA THR A 250 21.71 -10.76 -17.37
C THR A 250 22.03 -11.32 -15.98
N ALA A 251 21.10 -12.08 -15.40
CA ALA A 251 21.27 -12.69 -14.09
C ALA A 251 22.36 -13.78 -14.11
N PHE A 252 22.28 -14.74 -15.04
CA PHE A 252 23.08 -15.97 -14.97
C PHE A 252 24.22 -16.09 -15.99
N ASP A 253 24.37 -15.15 -16.93
CA ASP A 253 25.33 -15.23 -18.06
C ASP A 253 25.12 -16.51 -18.91
N LEU A 254 23.86 -16.93 -19.08
CA LEU A 254 23.45 -18.10 -19.86
C LEU A 254 22.51 -17.69 -21.01
N GLU A 255 22.95 -17.91 -22.26
CA GLU A 255 22.09 -17.65 -23.45
C GLU A 255 21.20 -18.85 -23.80
N GLU A 256 21.73 -20.07 -23.70
CA GLU A 256 21.03 -21.32 -24.05
C GLU A 256 21.32 -22.41 -23.01
N SER A 257 20.33 -23.24 -22.72
CA SER A 257 20.46 -24.43 -21.86
C SER A 257 20.30 -25.73 -22.67
N PRO A 258 20.92 -26.86 -22.26
CA PRO A 258 20.50 -28.18 -22.71
C PRO A 258 19.01 -28.41 -22.49
N THR A 259 18.43 -29.38 -23.20
CA THR A 259 17.04 -29.77 -23.01
C THR A 259 16.84 -30.37 -21.62
N PHE A 260 15.71 -30.03 -20.98
CA PHE A 260 15.29 -30.61 -19.71
C PHE A 260 14.28 -31.73 -19.96
N ASP A 261 14.55 -32.94 -19.47
CA ASP A 261 13.76 -34.14 -19.76
C ASP A 261 13.15 -34.80 -18.51
N TYR A 262 13.30 -34.18 -17.33
CA TYR A 262 12.78 -34.72 -16.08
C TYR A 262 11.43 -34.12 -15.68
N TRP A 263 11.02 -34.24 -14.41
CA TRP A 263 9.74 -33.73 -13.94
C TRP A 263 9.70 -32.20 -13.86
N PHE A 264 8.61 -31.61 -14.34
CA PHE A 264 8.37 -30.16 -14.35
C PHE A 264 6.91 -29.82 -14.07
N ASP A 265 6.68 -28.60 -13.58
CA ASP A 265 5.36 -28.00 -13.37
C ASP A 265 5.00 -27.03 -14.50
N ILE A 266 3.72 -26.99 -14.85
CA ILE A 266 3.19 -26.02 -15.80
C ILE A 266 2.56 -24.88 -15.01
N ASN A 267 3.17 -23.69 -15.11
CA ASN A 267 2.82 -22.53 -14.30
C ASN A 267 2.56 -21.30 -15.17
N GLU A 268 1.92 -20.30 -14.57
CA GLU A 268 1.83 -18.94 -15.10
C GLU A 268 2.44 -17.96 -14.08
N ALA A 269 3.14 -16.94 -14.55
CA ALA A 269 3.60 -15.85 -13.68
C ALA A 269 2.40 -14.95 -13.32
N GLN A 270 2.38 -14.42 -12.10
CA GLN A 270 1.37 -13.48 -11.60
C GLN A 270 2.05 -12.23 -11.02
N GLY A 271 1.34 -11.11 -10.98
CA GLY A 271 1.83 -9.87 -10.35
C GLY A 271 3.12 -9.34 -11.00
N GLU A 272 4.10 -9.02 -10.16
CA GLU A 272 5.41 -8.48 -10.57
C GLU A 272 6.50 -9.54 -10.75
N THR A 273 6.14 -10.84 -10.74
CA THR A 273 7.10 -11.94 -10.89
C THR A 273 7.79 -11.91 -12.25
N GLU A 274 9.12 -11.89 -12.23
CA GLU A 274 9.94 -11.91 -13.44
C GLU A 274 10.18 -13.34 -13.91
N VAL A 275 10.02 -13.58 -15.22
CA VAL A 275 10.38 -14.85 -15.84
C VAL A 275 11.83 -14.78 -16.32
N LEU A 276 12.73 -15.53 -15.70
CA LEU A 276 14.15 -15.57 -16.06
C LEU A 276 14.45 -16.62 -17.13
N ALA A 277 13.67 -17.70 -17.17
CA ALA A 277 13.75 -18.69 -18.24
C ALA A 277 12.37 -19.28 -18.55
N GLU A 278 12.17 -19.68 -19.80
CA GLU A 278 10.95 -20.32 -20.30
C GLU A 278 11.25 -21.74 -20.81
N TYR A 279 10.29 -22.63 -20.60
CA TYR A 279 10.19 -23.90 -21.30
C TYR A 279 9.47 -23.72 -22.64
N GLU A 280 10.04 -24.29 -23.68
CA GLU A 280 9.38 -24.44 -24.97
C GLU A 280 9.25 -25.93 -25.33
N TRP A 281 8.04 -26.31 -25.74
CA TRP A 281 7.79 -27.64 -26.25
C TRP A 281 8.29 -27.80 -27.69
N PRO A 282 8.84 -28.96 -28.07
CA PRO A 282 9.12 -29.27 -29.47
C PRO A 282 7.88 -29.89 -30.16
N LEU A 283 6.74 -29.21 -30.23
CA LEU A 283 5.47 -29.79 -30.76
C LEU A 283 5.35 -29.66 -32.28
N ASN A 284 4.58 -30.57 -32.89
CA ASN A 284 3.99 -30.36 -34.22
C ASN A 284 2.52 -29.84 -34.10
N GLU A 285 1.84 -29.60 -35.24
CA GLU A 285 0.43 -29.15 -35.25
C GLU A 285 -0.52 -30.06 -34.42
N GLN A 286 -0.25 -31.37 -34.37
CA GLN A 286 -1.06 -32.33 -33.63
C GLN A 286 -0.80 -32.26 -32.11
N GLY A 287 0.45 -32.08 -31.69
CA GLY A 287 0.81 -31.87 -30.30
C GLY A 287 0.27 -30.54 -29.76
N GLN A 288 0.32 -29.48 -30.57
CA GLN A 288 -0.29 -28.17 -30.23
C GLN A 288 -1.79 -28.28 -30.00
N GLU A 289 -2.51 -28.98 -30.89
CA GLU A 289 -3.95 -29.21 -30.73
C GLU A 289 -4.24 -29.97 -29.42
N ALA A 290 -3.48 -31.02 -29.12
CA ALA A 290 -3.64 -31.84 -27.92
C ALA A 290 -3.47 -31.06 -26.60
N LEU A 291 -2.57 -30.08 -26.56
CA LEU A 291 -2.37 -29.18 -25.41
C LEU A 291 -3.43 -28.08 -25.34
N SER A 292 -3.74 -27.45 -26.47
CA SER A 292 -4.71 -26.33 -26.52
C SER A 292 -6.12 -26.72 -26.09
N GLU A 293 -6.56 -27.95 -26.38
CA GLU A 293 -7.85 -28.49 -25.92
C GLU A 293 -7.98 -28.54 -24.40
N ARG A 294 -6.86 -28.54 -23.67
CA ARG A 294 -6.78 -28.66 -22.21
C ARG A 294 -6.28 -27.38 -21.53
N GLY A 295 -6.10 -26.30 -22.29
CA GLY A 295 -5.61 -25.03 -21.77
C GLY A 295 -4.14 -25.05 -21.35
N ILE A 296 -3.35 -26.02 -21.82
CA ILE A 296 -1.91 -26.09 -21.53
C ILE A 296 -1.17 -25.15 -22.50
N PRO A 297 -0.36 -24.19 -22.02
CA PRO A 297 0.31 -23.21 -22.87
C PRO A 297 1.46 -23.82 -23.68
N GLU A 298 1.74 -23.21 -24.84
CA GLU A 298 2.85 -23.61 -25.72
C GLU A 298 4.23 -23.19 -25.19
N ASN A 299 4.29 -22.18 -24.32
CA ASN A 299 5.50 -21.82 -23.57
C ASN A 299 5.07 -21.46 -22.16
N PHE A 300 5.89 -21.81 -21.17
CA PHE A 300 5.59 -21.55 -19.77
C PHE A 300 6.89 -21.32 -18.98
N PRO A 301 6.84 -20.62 -17.83
CA PRO A 301 8.03 -20.30 -17.07
C PRO A 301 8.77 -21.54 -16.55
N ALA A 302 10.10 -21.55 -16.72
CA ALA A 302 11.02 -22.55 -16.17
C ALA A 302 11.73 -22.05 -14.90
N VAL A 303 12.04 -20.76 -14.85
CA VAL A 303 12.65 -20.08 -13.70
C VAL A 303 11.94 -18.76 -13.49
N LEU A 304 11.39 -18.58 -12.29
CA LEU A 304 10.75 -17.34 -11.87
C LEU A 304 11.54 -16.68 -10.74
N HIS A 305 11.49 -15.36 -10.70
CA HIS A 305 12.15 -14.55 -9.68
C HIS A 305 11.24 -13.43 -9.21
N THR A 306 11.16 -13.28 -7.90
CA THR A 306 10.44 -12.22 -7.21
C THR A 306 11.36 -11.62 -6.18
N SER A 307 11.50 -10.29 -6.18
CA SER A 307 12.25 -9.59 -5.12
C SER A 307 11.31 -9.26 -3.96
N MET A 308 11.72 -9.61 -2.74
CA MET A 308 10.97 -9.31 -1.52
C MET A 308 11.88 -8.63 -0.49
N ASN A 309 11.76 -7.31 -0.34
CA ASN A 309 12.72 -6.51 0.42
C ASN A 309 14.15 -6.64 -0.16
N ASP A 310 15.12 -7.06 0.66
CA ASP A 310 16.49 -7.40 0.25
C ASP A 310 16.63 -8.90 -0.13
N SER A 311 15.56 -9.71 -0.08
CA SER A 311 15.58 -11.15 -0.40
C SER A 311 15.22 -11.43 -1.87
N GLY A 312 15.96 -12.32 -2.51
CA GLY A 312 15.61 -12.92 -3.79
C GLY A 312 14.83 -14.22 -3.57
N VAL A 313 13.63 -14.29 -4.16
CA VAL A 313 12.77 -15.47 -4.13
C VAL A 313 12.76 -16.08 -5.52
N TYR A 314 13.31 -17.29 -5.64
CA TYR A 314 13.41 -18.03 -6.88
C TYR A 314 12.51 -19.26 -6.83
N TYR A 315 11.76 -19.49 -7.91
CA TYR A 315 11.04 -20.74 -8.10
C TYR A 315 11.50 -21.42 -9.39
N PHE A 316 11.94 -22.67 -9.27
CA PHE A 316 12.36 -23.54 -10.35
C PHE A 316 11.23 -24.50 -10.68
N ALA A 317 10.60 -24.33 -11.83
CA ALA A 317 9.46 -25.13 -12.28
C ALA A 317 9.89 -26.52 -12.81
N GLY A 318 11.03 -27.03 -12.37
CA GLY A 318 11.54 -28.36 -12.67
C GLY A 318 12.45 -28.82 -11.55
N ASP A 319 12.59 -30.13 -11.45
CA ASP A 319 13.52 -30.76 -10.51
C ASP A 319 14.94 -30.71 -11.12
N PHE A 320 15.61 -29.59 -10.88
CA PHE A 320 16.87 -29.20 -11.53
C PHE A 320 18.10 -29.74 -10.82
N VAL A 321 17.98 -29.95 -9.52
CA VAL A 321 19.06 -30.48 -8.67
C VAL A 321 19.20 -32.01 -8.80
N ASP A 322 18.16 -32.75 -9.20
CA ASP A 322 18.22 -34.20 -9.35
C ASP A 322 19.36 -34.62 -10.31
N ILE A 323 20.33 -35.34 -9.72
CA ILE A 323 21.42 -35.97 -10.44
C ILE A 323 21.75 -37.35 -9.87
N GLU A 324 22.02 -38.34 -10.72
CA GLU A 324 22.33 -39.72 -10.29
C GLU A 324 23.62 -39.81 -9.47
N ASP A 325 24.72 -39.18 -9.93
CA ASP A 325 26.02 -39.23 -9.26
C ASP A 325 26.80 -37.90 -9.40
N VAL A 326 27.24 -37.36 -8.26
CA VAL A 326 28.17 -36.23 -8.19
C VAL A 326 29.57 -36.71 -7.81
N PRO A 327 30.65 -36.08 -8.31
CA PRO A 327 32.00 -36.51 -7.95
C PRO A 327 32.23 -36.48 -6.44
N SER A 328 32.58 -37.63 -5.85
CA SER A 328 32.99 -37.76 -4.43
C SER A 328 34.15 -36.85 -3.98
N PHE A 329 34.77 -36.12 -4.91
CA PHE A 329 35.79 -35.13 -4.65
C PHE A 329 35.40 -33.80 -5.28
N TYR A 330 35.10 -32.80 -4.45
CA TYR A 330 34.75 -31.42 -4.85
C TYR A 330 35.94 -30.45 -4.80
N ARG A 331 37.07 -30.85 -4.20
CA ARG A 331 38.19 -29.96 -3.85
C ARG A 331 39.15 -29.66 -5.01
N TYR A 332 38.67 -29.29 -6.20
CA TYR A 332 39.52 -29.04 -7.38
C TYR A 332 39.00 -27.88 -8.24
N GLY A 333 39.73 -26.76 -8.29
CA GLY A 333 39.28 -25.59 -9.05
C GLY A 333 39.03 -25.90 -10.52
N GLY A 334 37.87 -25.49 -11.05
CA GLY A 334 37.47 -25.75 -12.45
C GLY A 334 36.95 -27.16 -12.72
N LEU A 335 36.64 -27.95 -11.69
CA LEU A 335 36.02 -29.27 -11.83
C LEU A 335 34.61 -29.17 -12.43
N ALA A 336 33.80 -28.21 -11.99
CA ALA A 336 32.49 -27.91 -12.59
C ALA A 336 32.63 -27.61 -14.10
N LYS A 337 33.52 -26.71 -14.50
CA LYS A 337 33.80 -26.40 -15.93
C LYS A 337 34.32 -27.60 -16.74
N MET A 338 35.06 -28.51 -16.12
CA MET A 338 35.50 -29.74 -16.78
C MET A 338 34.33 -30.71 -16.98
N LYS A 339 33.42 -30.79 -16.01
CA LYS A 339 32.20 -31.61 -16.07
C LYS A 339 31.19 -31.07 -17.07
N ASP A 340 30.97 -29.76 -17.08
CA ASP A 340 30.27 -29.04 -18.16
C ASP A 340 30.79 -29.51 -19.54
N TRP A 341 32.10 -29.43 -19.79
CA TRP A 341 32.65 -29.83 -21.10
C TRP A 341 32.59 -31.34 -21.42
N LEU A 342 32.51 -32.21 -20.41
CA LEU A 342 32.52 -33.67 -20.56
C LEU A 342 31.12 -34.31 -20.47
N SER A 343 30.11 -33.57 -20.04
CA SER A 343 28.72 -34.03 -19.95
C SER A 343 28.08 -34.06 -21.34
N PHE A 344 27.38 -35.15 -21.64
CA PHE A 344 26.76 -35.39 -22.95
C PHE A 344 25.34 -35.95 -22.79
N GLY A 345 24.33 -35.08 -22.94
CA GLY A 345 22.91 -35.43 -22.95
C GLY A 345 22.31 -35.74 -21.56
N GLY A 346 20.98 -35.63 -21.46
CA GLY A 346 20.19 -35.94 -20.25
C GLY A 346 20.41 -34.97 -19.07
N SER A 347 19.89 -35.36 -17.90
CA SER A 347 19.97 -34.62 -16.63
C SER A 347 21.39 -34.23 -16.21
N ASP A 348 22.41 -35.07 -16.44
CA ASP A 348 23.83 -34.73 -16.16
C ASP A 348 24.28 -33.50 -16.97
N SER A 349 23.85 -33.35 -18.22
CA SER A 349 24.20 -32.16 -19.00
C SER A 349 23.44 -30.92 -18.52
N PHE A 350 22.18 -31.05 -18.08
CA PHE A 350 21.41 -29.91 -17.58
C PHE A 350 22.00 -29.41 -16.25
N TYR A 351 22.26 -30.32 -15.32
CA TYR A 351 22.84 -30.01 -14.02
C TYR A 351 24.14 -29.19 -14.13
N TRP A 352 25.12 -29.66 -14.91
CA TRP A 352 26.43 -28.98 -15.01
C TRP A 352 26.43 -27.69 -15.84
N LYS A 353 25.49 -27.53 -16.77
CA LYS A 353 25.49 -26.40 -17.73
C LYS A 353 24.47 -25.31 -17.41
N THR A 354 23.48 -25.62 -16.60
CA THR A 354 22.35 -24.74 -16.31
C THR A 354 22.21 -24.54 -14.81
N TYR A 355 21.94 -25.61 -14.06
CA TYR A 355 21.71 -25.53 -12.61
C TYR A 355 22.93 -25.00 -11.85
N VAL A 356 24.13 -25.58 -12.07
CA VAL A 356 25.34 -25.17 -11.34
C VAL A 356 25.69 -23.68 -11.56
N PRO A 357 25.74 -23.15 -12.81
CA PRO A 357 25.98 -21.71 -13.01
C PRO A 357 24.91 -20.79 -12.40
N MET A 358 23.63 -21.20 -12.45
CA MET A 358 22.56 -20.43 -11.80
C MET A 358 22.76 -20.37 -10.29
N MET A 359 22.99 -21.53 -9.65
CA MET A 359 23.24 -21.58 -8.21
C MET A 359 24.56 -20.91 -7.81
N GLU A 360 25.60 -20.93 -8.64
CA GLU A 360 26.82 -20.15 -8.40
C GLU A 360 26.52 -18.65 -8.25
N THR A 361 25.57 -18.13 -9.04
CA THR A 361 25.14 -16.73 -8.99
C THR A 361 24.28 -16.48 -7.75
N ILE A 362 23.21 -17.26 -7.56
CA ILE A 362 22.26 -17.09 -6.44
C ILE A 362 22.98 -17.17 -5.08
N LEU A 363 23.89 -18.13 -4.91
CA LEU A 363 24.64 -18.28 -3.67
C LEU A 363 25.64 -17.14 -3.44
N ALA A 364 26.23 -16.60 -4.52
CA ALA A 364 27.14 -15.46 -4.41
C ALA A 364 26.40 -14.17 -4.02
N ASP A 365 25.24 -13.91 -4.64
CA ASP A 365 24.40 -12.76 -4.31
C ASP A 365 23.92 -12.83 -2.84
N SER A 366 23.50 -14.02 -2.39
CA SER A 366 23.13 -14.27 -0.99
C SER A 366 24.29 -14.01 -0.02
N ALA A 367 25.51 -14.47 -0.36
CA ALA A 367 26.70 -14.28 0.47
C ALA A 367 27.21 -12.81 0.53
N GLU A 368 26.91 -11.99 -0.49
CA GLU A 368 27.31 -10.59 -0.53
C GLU A 368 26.41 -9.68 0.33
N LYS A 369 25.16 -10.08 0.63
CA LYS A 369 24.22 -9.29 1.45
C LYS A 369 24.71 -9.00 2.86
N GLU A 370 25.46 -9.90 3.48
CA GLU A 370 26.06 -9.65 4.81
C GLU A 370 27.17 -8.57 4.78
N ARG A 371 27.73 -8.21 3.61
CA ARG A 371 28.86 -7.27 3.50
C ARG A 371 28.47 -5.79 3.39
N ASP A 372 27.20 -5.48 3.14
CA ASP A 372 26.70 -4.10 3.07
C ASP A 372 26.30 -3.50 4.43
N THR A 373 26.72 -4.13 5.52
CA THR A 373 26.99 -3.39 6.77
C THR A 373 28.30 -2.58 6.62
N GLU A 374 28.35 -1.65 5.66
CA GLU A 374 29.26 -0.51 5.80
C GLU A 374 28.88 0.16 7.13
N GLU A 375 29.88 0.29 8.01
CA GLU A 375 29.78 1.02 9.28
C GLU A 375 29.13 2.39 9.01
N ARG A 376 27.82 2.51 9.30
CA ARG A 376 27.11 3.79 9.34
C ARG A 376 27.97 4.71 10.21
N VAL A 377 28.44 5.81 9.65
CA VAL A 377 28.87 6.92 10.49
C VAL A 377 27.60 7.36 11.21
N SER A 378 27.47 7.00 12.49
CA SER A 378 26.30 7.33 13.30
C SER A 378 25.91 8.79 13.05
N VAL A 379 24.63 8.99 12.71
CA VAL A 379 24.01 10.31 12.55
C VAL A 379 23.51 10.84 13.90
N ALA A 380 23.93 10.25 15.01
CA ALA A 380 23.61 10.72 16.34
C ALA A 380 24.86 11.20 17.08
N ALA A 381 24.66 12.24 17.90
CA ALA A 381 25.70 12.71 18.78
C ALA A 381 25.75 11.82 20.03
N GLU A 382 26.95 11.38 20.40
CA GLU A 382 27.15 10.70 21.69
C GLU A 382 27.77 11.64 22.73
N LYS A 383 27.10 11.79 23.88
CA LYS A 383 27.67 12.49 25.03
C LYS A 383 27.32 11.77 26.33
N GLY A 384 28.35 11.45 27.11
CA GLY A 384 28.14 10.77 28.40
C GLY A 384 27.61 9.34 28.29
N GLY A 385 27.70 8.73 27.10
CA GLY A 385 27.11 7.41 26.81
C GLY A 385 25.63 7.46 26.44
N ILE A 386 25.10 8.65 26.12
CA ILE A 386 23.74 8.86 25.62
C ILE A 386 23.81 9.33 24.18
N SER A 387 23.03 8.68 23.31
CA SER A 387 22.84 9.02 21.91
C SER A 387 21.66 9.99 21.74
N TYR A 388 21.80 11.02 20.91
CA TYR A 388 20.68 11.87 20.50
C TYR A 388 20.88 12.38 19.06
N PRO A 389 19.98 12.05 18.12
CA PRO A 389 20.10 12.40 16.70
C PRO A 389 19.80 13.87 16.41
N SER A 390 19.11 14.54 17.34
CA SER A 390 18.61 15.90 17.20
C SER A 390 18.57 16.62 18.55
N ARG A 391 18.43 17.95 18.50
CA ARG A 391 18.19 18.79 19.68
C ARG A 391 17.49 20.11 19.32
N VAL A 392 16.92 20.74 20.33
CA VAL A 392 16.46 22.13 20.28
C VAL A 392 17.49 23.02 20.97
N ASN A 393 18.13 23.90 20.21
CA ASN A 393 19.20 24.78 20.69
C ASN A 393 18.78 26.26 20.56
N GLY A 394 18.18 26.80 21.62
CA GLY A 394 17.58 28.13 21.58
C GLY A 394 16.29 28.11 20.74
N GLU A 395 16.24 28.92 19.70
CA GLU A 395 15.08 29.02 18.78
C GLU A 395 15.23 28.11 17.55
N GLN A 396 16.24 27.24 17.50
CA GLN A 396 16.55 26.41 16.34
C GLN A 396 16.41 24.92 16.66
N PHE A 397 15.93 24.16 15.70
CA PHE A 397 16.01 22.71 15.69
C PHE A 397 17.29 22.31 14.94
N GLU A 398 18.05 21.37 15.50
CA GLU A 398 19.30 20.91 14.90
C GLU A 398 19.31 19.38 14.79
N VAL A 399 19.80 18.86 13.67
CA VAL A 399 20.10 17.44 13.48
C VAL A 399 21.61 17.22 13.47
N PHE A 400 22.06 16.06 13.91
CA PHE A 400 23.46 15.70 13.88
C PHE A 400 23.79 14.97 12.57
N GLU A 401 24.68 15.52 11.77
CA GLU A 401 24.99 14.95 10.46
C GLU A 401 26.47 15.18 10.14
N GLY A 402 27.18 14.14 9.70
CA GLY A 402 28.60 14.25 9.35
C GLY A 402 29.52 14.66 10.51
N GLY A 403 29.10 14.41 11.75
CA GLY A 403 29.85 14.74 12.96
C GLY A 403 29.68 16.18 13.47
N GLU A 404 28.74 16.95 12.92
CA GLU A 404 28.41 18.31 13.35
C GLU A 404 26.90 18.54 13.48
N TRP A 405 26.53 19.50 14.32
CA TRP A 405 25.15 19.98 14.43
C TRP A 405 24.83 20.91 13.26
N LYS A 406 23.71 20.66 12.59
CA LYS A 406 23.22 21.48 11.48
C LYS A 406 21.80 21.96 11.77
N ASP A 407 21.55 23.23 11.51
CA ASP A 407 20.21 23.82 11.57
C ASP A 407 19.27 23.03 10.64
N PHE A 408 18.07 22.74 11.14
CA PHE A 408 17.08 21.91 10.48
C PHE A 408 15.75 22.66 10.40
N THR A 409 15.46 23.20 9.22
CA THR A 409 14.13 23.75 8.90
C THR A 409 13.23 22.61 8.43
N VAL A 410 12.10 22.42 9.10
CA VAL A 410 11.17 21.32 8.80
C VAL A 410 10.41 21.64 7.51
N LYS A 411 10.57 20.73 6.53
CA LYS A 411 9.82 20.68 5.27
C LYS A 411 9.26 19.28 5.15
N GLY A 412 8.07 19.03 5.67
CA GLY A 412 7.59 17.66 5.72
C GLY A 412 6.12 17.50 5.40
N VAL A 413 5.70 16.24 5.51
CA VAL A 413 4.33 15.79 5.30
C VAL A 413 3.90 14.91 6.46
N ASN A 414 2.62 14.97 6.80
CA ASN A 414 2.00 13.96 7.65
C ASN A 414 1.68 12.72 6.81
N MET A 415 1.58 11.56 7.45
CA MET A 415 1.21 10.30 6.81
C MET A 415 0.29 9.50 7.74
N GLY A 416 -0.88 9.14 7.21
CA GLY A 416 -1.81 8.21 7.85
C GLY A 416 -1.51 6.76 7.48
N MET A 417 -2.27 5.84 8.07
CA MET A 417 -2.09 4.39 7.89
C MET A 417 -3.13 3.75 6.96
N ALA A 418 -4.08 4.54 6.44
CA ALA A 418 -5.13 4.07 5.55
C ALA A 418 -4.80 4.33 4.07
N LYS A 419 -5.40 3.50 3.22
CA LYS A 419 -5.51 3.66 1.77
C LYS A 419 -6.94 3.28 1.32
N PRO A 420 -7.34 3.56 0.07
CA PRO A 420 -8.67 3.17 -0.42
C PRO A 420 -9.02 1.72 -0.10
N GLY A 421 -10.28 1.48 0.28
CA GLY A 421 -10.80 0.17 0.67
C GLY A 421 -10.48 -0.27 2.10
N THR A 422 -9.78 0.54 2.91
CA THR A 422 -9.38 0.15 4.27
C THR A 422 -9.55 1.27 5.30
N PHE A 423 -9.88 0.90 6.54
CA PHE A 423 -9.80 1.80 7.69
C PHE A 423 -8.36 1.86 8.23
N PRO A 424 -7.95 2.96 8.90
CA PRO A 424 -6.60 3.10 9.45
C PRO A 424 -6.14 1.92 10.30
N GLY A 425 -7.05 1.35 11.10
CA GLY A 425 -6.77 0.25 12.01
C GLY A 425 -6.44 -1.09 11.33
N GLU A 426 -6.58 -1.21 10.02
CA GLU A 426 -6.22 -2.40 9.24
C GLU A 426 -4.75 -2.41 8.80
N ALA A 427 -4.06 -1.25 8.87
CA ALA A 427 -2.63 -1.16 8.62
C ALA A 427 -2.20 -1.70 7.24
N ALA A 428 -3.01 -1.42 6.22
CA ALA A 428 -3.00 -2.13 4.94
C ALA A 428 -2.04 -1.59 3.86
N ILE A 429 -1.28 -0.54 4.16
CA ILE A 429 -0.25 -0.01 3.25
C ILE A 429 0.89 -1.03 3.17
N SER A 430 1.23 -1.46 1.95
CA SER A 430 2.25 -2.46 1.69
C SER A 430 3.66 -1.88 1.76
N ARG A 431 4.66 -2.76 1.76
CA ARG A 431 6.06 -2.36 1.76
C ARG A 431 6.42 -1.58 0.49
N GLU A 432 5.95 -2.06 -0.65
CA GLU A 432 6.20 -1.50 -1.98
C GLU A 432 5.57 -0.10 -2.13
N GLU A 433 4.38 0.09 -1.54
CA GLU A 433 3.74 1.40 -1.43
C GLU A 433 4.60 2.36 -0.59
N TYR A 434 5.08 1.96 0.59
CA TYR A 434 5.98 2.79 1.38
C TYR A 434 7.31 3.10 0.68
N ASP A 435 7.95 2.13 0.03
CA ASP A 435 9.20 2.33 -0.68
C ASP A 435 9.03 3.36 -1.82
N ARG A 436 7.94 3.27 -2.59
CA ARG A 436 7.58 4.26 -3.61
C ARG A 436 7.28 5.63 -3.01
N TRP A 437 6.45 5.69 -1.97
CA TRP A 437 6.05 6.94 -1.34
C TRP A 437 7.23 7.68 -0.70
N PHE A 438 8.14 7.00 -0.02
CA PHE A 438 9.34 7.66 0.53
C PHE A 438 10.25 8.21 -0.55
N LYS A 439 10.38 7.50 -1.69
CA LYS A 439 11.08 8.02 -2.84
C LYS A 439 10.44 9.31 -3.36
N GLU A 440 9.13 9.30 -3.58
CA GLU A 440 8.40 10.48 -4.10
C GLU A 440 8.41 11.65 -3.09
N ILE A 441 8.29 11.39 -1.78
CA ILE A 441 8.42 12.40 -0.73
C ILE A 441 9.82 13.04 -0.76
N GLY A 442 10.87 12.23 -0.87
CA GLY A 442 12.24 12.73 -1.00
C GLY A 442 12.47 13.52 -2.28
N GLU A 443 11.92 13.08 -3.41
CA GLU A 443 11.95 13.80 -4.69
C GLU A 443 11.20 15.14 -4.63
N MET A 444 10.22 15.29 -3.73
CA MET A 444 9.55 16.56 -3.43
C MET A 444 10.44 17.55 -2.64
N ASN A 445 11.69 17.19 -2.31
CA ASN A 445 12.58 17.95 -1.42
C ASN A 445 12.07 18.09 0.02
N ALA A 446 11.12 17.24 0.44
CA ALA A 446 10.76 17.10 1.84
C ALA A 446 11.90 16.41 2.61
N ASN A 447 12.08 16.76 3.87
CA ASN A 447 13.13 16.22 4.75
C ASN A 447 12.56 15.55 6.01
N ALA A 448 11.24 15.60 6.22
CA ALA A 448 10.60 15.05 7.39
C ALA A 448 9.25 14.42 7.07
N ILE A 449 8.92 13.37 7.81
CA ILE A 449 7.60 12.74 7.86
C ILE A 449 7.11 12.79 9.31
N ARG A 450 5.81 12.97 9.53
CA ARG A 450 5.15 12.70 10.81
C ARG A 450 4.14 11.58 10.68
N VAL A 451 4.19 10.63 11.62
CA VAL A 451 3.18 9.59 11.82
C VAL A 451 2.54 9.74 13.19
N TYR A 452 1.28 9.35 13.32
CA TYR A 452 0.46 9.57 14.53
C TYR A 452 0.55 8.44 15.55
N THR A 453 0.87 7.24 15.07
CA THR A 453 0.80 6.00 15.83
C THR A 453 1.81 4.99 15.27
N LEU A 454 1.83 3.79 15.83
CA LEU A 454 2.60 2.67 15.33
C LEU A 454 2.09 2.23 13.94
N HIS A 455 2.90 2.40 12.90
CA HIS A 455 2.68 1.80 11.57
C HIS A 455 3.12 0.32 11.51
N PRO A 456 2.79 -0.47 10.47
CA PRO A 456 3.31 -1.83 10.29
C PRO A 456 4.84 -1.89 10.23
N PRO A 457 5.47 -3.04 10.54
CA PRO A 457 6.92 -3.24 10.37
C PRO A 457 7.45 -2.85 8.98
N ALA A 458 6.63 -3.02 7.94
CA ALA A 458 6.94 -2.62 6.56
C ALA A 458 7.35 -1.14 6.44
N PHE A 459 6.70 -0.23 7.17
CA PHE A 459 7.03 1.20 7.20
C PHE A 459 8.47 1.44 7.70
N TYR A 460 8.84 0.82 8.81
CA TYR A 460 10.14 1.01 9.46
C TYR A 460 11.27 0.44 8.58
N LYS A 461 11.04 -0.74 7.98
CA LYS A 461 11.97 -1.35 7.04
C LYS A 461 12.14 -0.49 5.77
N ALA A 462 11.04 0.04 5.22
CA ALA A 462 11.07 0.94 4.06
C ALA A 462 11.87 2.22 4.35
N LEU A 463 11.64 2.86 5.50
CA LEU A 463 12.33 4.09 5.88
C LEU A 463 13.82 3.83 6.09
N ALA A 464 14.15 2.73 6.78
CA ALA A 464 15.53 2.30 6.97
C ALA A 464 16.25 2.06 5.63
N GLN A 465 15.58 1.41 4.66
CA GLN A 465 16.14 1.10 3.36
C GLN A 465 16.33 2.35 2.50
N TYR A 466 15.31 3.22 2.44
CA TYR A 466 15.39 4.50 1.74
C TYR A 466 16.60 5.32 2.24
N ASN A 467 16.74 5.46 3.56
CA ASN A 467 17.82 6.24 4.16
C ASN A 467 19.22 5.61 4.02
N LYS A 468 19.36 4.32 3.68
CA LYS A 468 20.69 3.73 3.39
C LYS A 468 21.33 4.33 2.13
N THR A 469 20.53 4.75 1.16
CA THR A 469 21.02 5.16 -0.17
C THR A 469 20.68 6.61 -0.54
N ALA A 470 19.76 7.25 0.20
CA ALA A 470 19.36 8.62 -0.04
C ALA A 470 20.52 9.62 0.18
N GLU A 471 20.69 10.57 -0.74
CA GLU A 471 21.67 11.67 -0.57
C GLU A 471 21.31 12.58 0.61
N THR A 472 20.01 12.77 0.85
CA THR A 472 19.47 13.47 2.02
C THR A 472 18.46 12.54 2.68
N PRO A 473 18.66 12.13 3.94
CA PRO A 473 17.73 11.23 4.60
C PRO A 473 16.39 11.91 4.88
N LEU A 474 15.33 11.10 4.93
CA LEU A 474 14.05 11.49 5.50
C LEU A 474 14.07 11.22 7.00
N TYR A 475 13.79 12.25 7.78
CA TYR A 475 13.66 12.16 9.23
C TYR A 475 12.21 11.93 9.64
N LEU A 476 12.02 11.39 10.84
CA LEU A 476 10.72 11.06 11.39
C LEU A 476 10.44 11.83 12.68
N TYR A 477 9.27 12.46 12.75
CA TYR A 477 8.62 12.79 14.00
C TYR A 477 7.60 11.71 14.31
N HIS A 478 7.77 11.04 15.44
CA HIS A 478 6.93 9.91 15.78
C HIS A 478 5.92 10.31 16.85
N GLY A 479 4.65 10.07 16.58
CA GLY A 479 3.54 10.29 17.49
C GLY A 479 3.14 9.02 18.23
N VAL A 480 2.62 9.21 19.45
CA VAL A 480 1.99 8.13 20.20
C VAL A 480 0.54 8.52 20.39
N TRP A 481 -0.36 7.73 19.80
CA TRP A 481 -1.80 7.98 19.87
C TRP A 481 -2.36 7.58 21.23
N ILE A 482 -3.34 8.34 21.72
CA ILE A 482 -4.14 8.01 22.89
C ILE A 482 -5.59 7.83 22.47
N ASP A 483 -6.29 6.86 23.07
CA ASP A 483 -7.70 6.64 22.76
C ASP A 483 -8.56 7.83 23.18
N GLU A 484 -9.30 8.37 22.21
CA GLU A 484 -10.15 9.54 22.39
C GLU A 484 -11.44 9.22 23.17
N GLU A 485 -12.15 8.15 22.82
CA GLU A 485 -13.44 7.79 23.42
C GLU A 485 -13.38 7.70 24.97
N PRO A 486 -12.40 7.03 25.60
CA PRO A 486 -12.29 7.02 27.06
C PRO A 486 -12.03 8.40 27.68
N LEU A 487 -11.27 9.28 26.99
CA LEU A 487 -11.02 10.64 27.46
C LEU A 487 -12.31 11.45 27.46
N GLU A 488 -13.12 11.35 26.40
CA GLU A 488 -14.41 12.04 26.29
C GLU A 488 -15.46 11.50 27.28
N GLU A 489 -15.48 10.18 27.51
CA GLU A 489 -16.45 9.56 28.42
C GLU A 489 -16.16 9.86 29.90
N THR A 490 -14.89 9.87 30.28
CA THR A 490 -14.48 10.02 31.69
C THR A 490 -14.20 11.47 32.09
N LEU A 491 -13.86 12.32 31.12
CA LEU A 491 -13.38 13.69 31.32
C LEU A 491 -12.23 13.76 32.35
N ASP A 492 -11.38 12.73 32.41
CA ASP A 492 -10.28 12.64 33.36
C ASP A 492 -9.14 11.75 32.85
N ALA A 493 -8.07 12.38 32.38
CA ALA A 493 -6.88 11.68 31.89
C ALA A 493 -6.14 10.88 32.99
N PHE A 494 -6.32 11.21 34.28
CA PHE A 494 -5.76 10.44 35.41
C PHE A 494 -6.47 9.11 35.64
N THR A 495 -7.50 8.78 34.87
CA THR A 495 -8.12 7.45 34.90
C THR A 495 -7.04 6.38 34.65
N PRO A 496 -6.81 5.44 35.59
CA PRO A 496 -5.67 4.53 35.52
C PRO A 496 -5.58 3.74 34.21
N GLU A 497 -6.72 3.28 33.68
CA GLU A 497 -6.78 2.54 32.42
C GLU A 497 -6.27 3.35 31.23
N ILE A 498 -6.64 4.64 31.15
CA ILE A 498 -6.21 5.56 30.08
C ILE A 498 -4.70 5.80 30.19
N THR A 499 -4.23 6.17 31.39
CA THR A 499 -2.80 6.45 31.62
C THR A 499 -1.93 5.21 31.39
N GLU A 500 -2.33 4.05 31.93
CA GLU A 500 -1.56 2.81 31.82
C GLU A 500 -1.51 2.30 30.37
N ARG A 501 -2.61 2.39 29.61
CA ARG A 501 -2.62 2.01 28.19
C ARG A 501 -1.74 2.93 27.37
N PHE A 502 -1.84 4.24 27.56
CA PHE A 502 -1.02 5.20 26.83
C PHE A 502 0.49 5.02 27.12
N GLN A 503 0.87 4.75 28.37
CA GLN A 503 2.26 4.41 28.73
C GLN A 503 2.75 3.10 28.13
N GLN A 504 1.88 2.12 27.93
CA GLN A 504 2.24 0.89 27.23
C GLN A 504 2.48 1.15 25.74
N GLU A 505 1.64 1.96 25.10
CA GLU A 505 1.84 2.38 23.71
C GLU A 505 3.14 3.17 23.54
N MET A 506 3.46 4.10 24.45
CA MET A 506 4.74 4.83 24.44
C MET A 506 5.95 3.90 24.45
N LYS A 507 5.92 2.84 25.29
CA LYS A 507 7.00 1.85 25.38
C LYS A 507 7.10 1.01 24.12
N LYS A 508 5.95 0.51 23.64
CA LYS A 508 5.85 -0.29 22.42
C LYS A 508 6.42 0.47 21.21
N VAL A 509 6.04 1.74 21.06
CA VAL A 509 6.52 2.59 19.97
C VAL A 509 8.01 2.89 20.11
N ALA A 510 8.51 3.18 21.32
CA ALA A 510 9.94 3.35 21.56
C ALA A 510 10.72 2.08 21.18
N ASP A 511 10.28 0.91 21.65
CA ASP A 511 10.90 -0.38 21.31
C ASP A 511 10.92 -0.62 19.79
N ALA A 512 9.83 -0.30 19.09
CA ALA A 512 9.71 -0.45 17.64
C ALA A 512 10.68 0.47 16.86
N VAL A 513 10.84 1.71 17.31
CA VAL A 513 11.79 2.68 16.73
C VAL A 513 13.24 2.19 16.83
N HIS A 514 13.57 1.46 17.91
CA HIS A 514 14.90 0.86 18.13
C HIS A 514 15.05 -0.55 17.53
N GLY A 515 14.05 -1.04 16.77
CA GLY A 515 14.10 -2.37 16.16
C GLY A 515 14.09 -3.53 17.19
N ASP A 516 13.45 -3.32 18.34
CA ASP A 516 13.43 -4.26 19.48
C ASP A 516 11.99 -4.48 20.00
N ALA A 517 11.00 -4.54 19.10
CA ALA A 517 9.62 -4.82 19.48
C ALA A 517 9.02 -6.04 18.78
N GLN A 518 8.29 -6.83 19.55
CA GLN A 518 7.34 -7.83 19.06
C GLN A 518 5.95 -7.44 19.55
N VAL A 519 5.05 -7.14 18.62
CA VAL A 519 3.71 -6.65 18.92
C VAL A 519 2.69 -7.69 18.47
N ASP A 520 1.91 -8.19 19.42
CA ASP A 520 0.81 -9.12 19.15
C ASP A 520 -0.33 -8.42 18.38
N GLU A 521 -1.10 -9.20 17.61
CA GLU A 521 -2.27 -8.68 16.89
C GLU A 521 -3.36 -8.18 17.84
N GLU A 522 -3.80 -6.93 17.63
CA GLU A 522 -4.95 -6.31 18.30
C GLU A 522 -5.80 -5.57 17.26
N PRO A 523 -7.15 -5.73 17.27
CA PRO A 523 -8.01 -5.02 16.33
C PRO A 523 -7.81 -3.50 16.41
N GLY A 524 -7.55 -2.87 15.26
CA GLY A 524 -7.34 -1.43 15.17
C GLY A 524 -5.88 -0.99 15.36
N HIS A 525 -4.95 -1.92 15.57
CA HIS A 525 -3.54 -1.64 15.83
C HIS A 525 -2.63 -2.38 14.86
N ALA A 526 -1.51 -1.75 14.50
CA ALA A 526 -0.44 -2.43 13.78
C ALA A 526 0.25 -3.47 14.67
N SER A 527 0.67 -4.58 14.07
CA SER A 527 1.30 -5.72 14.76
C SER A 527 2.49 -6.26 13.96
N GLY A 528 3.23 -7.18 14.56
CA GLY A 528 4.34 -7.87 13.93
C GLY A 528 5.68 -7.68 14.63
N ASN A 529 6.75 -8.08 13.96
CA ASN A 529 8.12 -8.02 14.47
C ASN A 529 8.86 -6.80 13.90
N TYR A 530 9.27 -5.89 14.76
CA TYR A 530 9.96 -4.65 14.43
C TYR A 530 11.45 -4.85 14.66
N THR A 531 12.19 -5.12 13.59
CA THR A 531 13.64 -5.40 13.64
C THR A 531 14.50 -4.29 13.02
N ALA A 532 13.87 -3.32 12.37
CA ALA A 532 14.56 -2.20 11.73
C ALA A 532 14.79 -1.07 12.73
N ASP A 533 16.05 -0.89 13.16
CA ASP A 533 16.44 0.27 13.96
C ASP A 533 16.50 1.53 13.08
N ILE A 534 15.54 2.43 13.33
CA ILE A 534 15.45 3.75 12.70
C ILE A 534 15.70 4.88 13.70
N SER A 535 16.14 4.58 14.92
CA SER A 535 16.25 5.54 16.03
C SER A 535 17.12 6.75 15.69
N ASP A 536 18.13 6.56 14.85
CA ASP A 536 19.02 7.59 14.30
C ASP A 536 18.29 8.59 13.37
N TYR A 537 17.14 8.21 12.80
CA TYR A 537 16.31 9.05 11.94
C TYR A 537 15.06 9.59 12.64
N VAL A 538 14.74 9.10 13.85
CA VAL A 538 13.65 9.64 14.66
C VAL A 538 14.14 10.85 15.45
N ILE A 539 13.79 12.03 14.96
CA ILE A 539 14.34 13.31 15.46
C ILE A 539 13.45 13.98 16.50
N GLY A 540 12.25 13.47 16.78
CA GLY A 540 11.44 14.02 17.85
C GLY A 540 10.21 13.18 18.14
N TRP A 541 9.75 13.27 19.38
CA TRP A 541 8.47 12.70 19.83
C TRP A 541 7.38 13.78 19.81
N MET A 542 6.20 13.46 19.28
CA MET A 542 5.00 14.31 19.34
C MET A 542 3.81 13.50 19.87
N ILE A 543 3.71 13.33 21.18
CA ILE A 543 2.71 12.43 21.77
C ILE A 543 1.31 13.07 21.86
N GLY A 544 0.28 12.24 21.91
CA GLY A 544 -1.09 12.66 22.16
C GLY A 544 -1.84 13.11 20.90
N ILE A 545 -3.03 13.63 21.15
CA ILE A 545 -4.02 14.05 20.14
C ILE A 545 -4.39 15.52 20.36
N GLU A 546 -5.31 16.04 19.55
CA GLU A 546 -5.98 17.30 19.82
C GLU A 546 -6.84 17.15 21.09
N TRP A 547 -6.49 17.89 22.15
CA TRP A 547 -7.07 17.64 23.48
C TRP A 547 -8.52 18.11 23.57
N TYR A 548 -9.41 17.20 23.99
CA TYR A 548 -10.83 17.53 24.16
C TYR A 548 -11.05 18.60 25.24
N PRO A 549 -11.56 19.81 24.90
CA PRO A 549 -11.57 20.95 25.82
C PRO A 549 -12.37 20.72 27.11
N PHE A 550 -13.47 19.96 27.02
CA PHE A 550 -14.27 19.61 28.20
C PHE A 550 -13.52 18.72 29.19
N THR A 551 -12.60 17.86 28.71
CA THR A 551 -11.75 17.05 29.59
C THR A 551 -10.79 17.96 30.35
N VAL A 552 -10.15 18.92 29.67
CA VAL A 552 -9.22 19.87 30.28
C VAL A 552 -9.92 20.72 31.35
N ASP A 553 -11.05 21.34 31.00
CA ASP A 553 -11.84 22.18 31.90
C ASP A 553 -12.41 21.41 33.11
N GLU A 554 -12.81 20.14 32.95
CA GLU A 554 -13.29 19.34 34.08
C GLU A 554 -12.14 18.84 34.97
N MET A 555 -10.96 18.57 34.41
CA MET A 555 -9.77 18.26 35.21
C MET A 555 -9.37 19.44 36.10
N ASP A 556 -9.42 20.68 35.59
CA ASP A 556 -9.20 21.92 36.36
C ASP A 556 -10.12 22.03 37.58
N LYS A 557 -11.41 21.72 37.40
CA LYS A 557 -12.41 21.74 38.47
C LYS A 557 -12.21 20.61 39.47
N LYS A 558 -11.78 19.44 39.01
CA LYS A 558 -11.60 18.23 39.83
C LYS A 558 -10.33 18.27 40.67
N TYR A 559 -9.27 18.89 40.16
CA TYR A 559 -7.93 18.87 40.75
C TYR A 559 -7.32 20.27 41.01
N PRO A 560 -8.04 21.22 41.63
CA PRO A 560 -7.59 22.61 41.77
C PRO A 560 -6.38 22.81 42.70
N ASP A 561 -6.04 21.79 43.49
CA ASP A 561 -4.94 21.81 44.48
C ASP A 561 -3.83 20.78 44.13
N LEU A 562 -3.77 20.27 42.89
CA LEU A 562 -2.79 19.24 42.47
C LEU A 562 -1.35 19.73 42.61
N GLY A 563 -1.08 20.96 42.17
CA GLY A 563 0.25 21.57 42.12
C GLY A 563 1.14 21.01 41.01
N ASP A 564 2.41 21.43 41.02
CA ASP A 564 3.37 21.09 39.96
C ASP A 564 3.87 19.64 40.00
N PHE A 565 4.18 19.11 38.82
CA PHE A 565 4.86 17.84 38.61
C PHE A 565 6.38 18.02 38.70
N SER A 566 7.08 17.02 39.25
CA SER A 566 8.55 16.96 39.23
C SER A 566 9.00 15.51 39.05
N GLY A 567 9.21 15.13 37.79
CA GLY A 567 9.76 13.86 37.36
C GLY A 567 11.29 13.81 37.37
N THR A 568 11.86 12.93 36.56
CA THR A 568 13.31 12.71 36.44
C THR A 568 13.96 13.75 35.53
N PHE A 569 13.40 13.94 34.34
CA PHE A 569 13.89 14.82 33.27
C PHE A 569 12.95 15.99 32.98
N ILE A 570 11.72 15.95 33.50
CA ILE A 570 10.71 16.99 33.30
C ILE A 570 10.16 17.48 34.65
N GLU A 571 9.82 18.76 34.71
CA GLU A 571 9.05 19.37 35.78
C GLU A 571 8.09 20.41 35.22
N THR A 572 7.11 20.82 36.01
CA THR A 572 6.21 21.92 35.66
C THR A 572 6.35 23.11 36.60
N GLU A 573 5.96 24.29 36.11
CA GLU A 573 5.82 25.51 36.90
C GLU A 573 4.48 26.19 36.53
N ASP A 574 3.63 26.39 37.54
CA ASP A 574 2.28 26.97 37.40
C ASP A 574 1.34 26.17 36.48
N ALA A 575 1.56 24.85 36.36
CA ALA A 575 0.78 24.00 35.46
C ALA A 575 -0.64 23.69 35.94
N ASN A 576 -1.55 23.59 34.99
CA ASN A 576 -2.88 23.02 35.19
C ASN A 576 -2.82 21.47 35.28
N PRO A 577 -3.90 20.79 35.69
CA PRO A 577 -3.89 19.34 35.86
C PRO A 577 -3.65 18.53 34.58
N MET A 578 -4.05 19.06 33.41
CA MET A 578 -3.80 18.42 32.13
C MET A 578 -2.31 18.53 31.75
N GLU A 579 -1.73 19.72 31.85
CA GLU A 579 -0.30 19.97 31.63
C GLU A 579 0.57 19.16 32.59
N HIS A 580 0.16 19.03 33.87
CA HIS A 580 0.79 18.13 34.84
C HIS A 580 0.78 16.67 34.34
N TRP A 581 -0.37 16.20 33.86
CA TRP A 581 -0.52 14.83 33.37
C TRP A 581 0.31 14.60 32.09
N ILE A 582 0.34 15.55 31.16
CA ILE A 582 1.18 15.51 29.95
C ILE A 582 2.66 15.47 30.33
N ALA A 583 3.10 16.33 31.24
CA ALA A 583 4.47 16.36 31.73
C ALA A 583 4.90 15.02 32.35
N GLN A 584 3.98 14.34 33.05
CA GLN A 584 4.19 13.00 33.56
C GLN A 584 4.40 11.97 32.42
N GLN A 585 3.63 12.05 31.34
CA GLN A 585 3.74 11.13 30.20
C GLN A 585 5.04 11.32 29.42
N LEU A 586 5.41 12.58 29.16
CA LEU A 586 6.68 12.92 28.52
C LEU A 586 7.88 12.45 29.36
N ASP A 587 7.80 12.55 30.69
CA ASP A 587 8.86 12.05 31.59
C ASP A 587 8.96 10.53 31.55
N GLU A 588 7.83 9.82 31.54
CA GLU A 588 7.80 8.34 31.45
C GLU A 588 8.47 7.85 30.15
N LEU A 589 8.12 8.44 29.00
CA LEU A 589 8.74 8.12 27.70
C LEU A 589 10.24 8.39 27.70
N ALA A 590 10.65 9.58 28.17
CA ALA A 590 12.06 9.97 28.22
C ALA A 590 12.88 9.07 29.16
N VAL A 591 12.32 8.72 30.33
CA VAL A 591 12.95 7.80 31.28
C VAL A 591 13.11 6.42 30.67
N TYR A 592 12.07 5.90 30.04
CA TYR A 592 12.10 4.57 29.43
C TYR A 592 13.18 4.48 28.36
N GLU A 593 13.18 5.41 27.40
CA GLU A 593 14.15 5.42 26.32
C GLU A 593 15.60 5.60 26.81
N TYR A 594 15.80 6.47 27.80
CA TYR A 594 17.09 6.66 28.43
C TYR A 594 17.59 5.40 29.17
N GLU A 595 16.72 4.75 29.95
CA GLU A 595 17.09 3.59 30.76
C GLU A 595 17.34 2.34 29.90
N THR A 596 16.51 2.10 28.87
CA THR A 596 16.57 0.92 28.01
C THR A 596 17.62 1.07 26.91
N TYR A 597 17.57 2.17 26.13
CA TYR A 597 18.35 2.32 24.90
C TYR A 597 19.51 3.29 25.02
N LYS A 598 19.62 4.02 26.15
CA LYS A 598 20.62 5.10 26.30
C LYS A 598 20.48 6.14 25.19
N SER A 599 19.24 6.41 24.77
CA SER A 599 18.91 7.40 23.75
C SER A 599 18.04 8.50 24.36
N MET A 600 18.04 9.66 23.73
CA MET A 600 17.11 10.76 23.98
C MET A 600 16.87 11.54 22.69
N ARG A 601 15.73 12.21 22.58
CA ARG A 601 15.42 13.14 21.49
C ARG A 601 14.46 14.23 21.97
N PRO A 602 14.33 15.35 21.25
CA PRO A 602 13.38 16.40 21.57
C PRO A 602 11.97 15.87 21.79
N LEU A 603 11.30 16.40 22.80
CA LEU A 603 9.93 16.02 23.16
C LEU A 603 8.97 17.16 22.84
N SER A 604 7.79 16.78 22.36
CA SER A 604 6.62 17.65 22.18
C SER A 604 5.35 16.82 22.39
N TYR A 605 4.23 17.52 22.43
CA TYR A 605 2.90 16.92 22.40
C TYR A 605 2.04 17.69 21.40
N THR A 606 1.08 16.98 20.80
CA THR A 606 0.12 17.60 19.87
C THR A 606 -0.74 18.61 20.61
N ASN A 607 -0.83 19.84 20.09
CA ASN A 607 -1.78 20.84 20.54
C ASN A 607 -2.59 21.36 19.35
N TRP A 608 -3.76 21.91 19.63
CA TRP A 608 -4.64 22.49 18.63
C TRP A 608 -5.01 23.93 19.03
N VAL A 609 -5.39 24.73 18.05
CA VAL A 609 -5.75 26.15 18.21
C VAL A 609 -6.79 26.39 19.32
N THR A 610 -7.77 25.50 19.44
CA THR A 610 -8.81 25.50 20.49
C THR A 610 -8.30 25.46 21.93
N THR A 611 -7.13 24.86 22.15
CA THR A 611 -6.53 24.76 23.49
C THR A 611 -5.22 25.55 23.59
N ASP A 612 -5.06 26.56 22.73
CA ASP A 612 -3.93 27.48 22.78
C ASP A 612 -3.91 28.29 24.09
N ASN A 613 -2.84 29.07 24.27
CA ASN A 613 -2.62 29.91 25.45
C ASN A 613 -2.93 31.40 25.22
N ILE A 614 -3.83 31.70 24.26
CA ILE A 614 -4.18 33.04 23.82
C ILE A 614 -5.68 33.25 23.99
N ASP A 615 -6.09 34.25 24.78
CA ASP A 615 -7.53 34.59 24.89
C ASP A 615 -8.10 35.03 23.52
N GLN A 616 -9.17 34.38 23.03
CA GLN A 616 -9.83 34.67 21.76
C GLN A 616 -11.26 35.23 21.93
N PRO A 617 -11.42 36.51 22.34
CA PRO A 617 -12.73 37.08 22.71
C PRO A 617 -13.77 37.11 21.57
N ALA A 618 -13.36 36.96 20.31
CA ALA A 618 -14.27 36.88 19.18
C ALA A 618 -14.86 35.47 18.96
N GLU A 619 -14.31 34.42 19.56
CA GLU A 619 -14.71 33.03 19.33
C GLU A 619 -16.16 32.76 19.79
N PRO A 620 -17.10 32.48 18.87
CA PRO A 620 -18.50 32.25 19.23
C PRO A 620 -18.79 30.91 19.90
N SER A 621 -17.98 29.88 19.64
CA SER A 621 -18.15 28.55 20.22
C SER A 621 -17.48 28.47 21.59
N GLU A 622 -18.28 28.25 22.64
CA GLU A 622 -17.75 28.12 24.01
C GLU A 622 -16.68 27.02 24.09
N GLN A 623 -16.86 25.90 23.37
CA GLN A 623 -15.90 24.81 23.35
C GLN A 623 -14.54 25.22 22.77
N GLU A 624 -14.52 26.16 21.82
CA GLU A 624 -13.32 26.51 21.05
C GLU A 624 -12.36 27.47 21.79
N ASP A 625 -12.78 28.02 22.95
CA ASP A 625 -12.00 28.97 23.77
C ASP A 625 -12.23 28.72 25.29
N MET A 626 -12.64 27.50 25.70
CA MET A 626 -12.95 27.20 27.11
C MET A 626 -11.76 26.72 27.95
N ALA A 627 -10.71 26.22 27.32
CA ALA A 627 -9.62 25.53 28.01
C ALA A 627 -8.27 25.85 27.37
N THR A 628 -7.20 25.80 28.17
CA THR A 628 -5.83 26.06 27.73
C THR A 628 -4.95 24.89 28.11
N VAL A 629 -4.03 24.51 27.22
CA VAL A 629 -2.94 23.59 27.50
C VAL A 629 -1.65 24.26 27.03
N ASP A 630 -0.93 24.90 27.94
CA ASP A 630 0.23 25.76 27.65
C ASP A 630 1.57 24.97 27.77
N PRO A 631 2.31 24.77 26.66
CA PRO A 631 3.63 24.12 26.68
C PRO A 631 4.65 24.84 27.57
N ASN A 632 4.52 26.15 27.78
CA ASN A 632 5.47 26.95 28.55
C ASN A 632 5.52 26.57 30.03
N HIS A 633 4.49 25.91 30.57
CA HIS A 633 4.50 25.41 31.93
C HIS A 633 5.33 24.14 32.11
N ILE A 634 5.81 23.50 31.03
CA ILE A 634 6.61 22.28 31.07
C ILE A 634 8.09 22.61 30.81
N ARG A 635 8.98 22.19 31.72
CA ARG A 635 10.42 22.50 31.68
C ARG A 635 11.27 21.23 31.73
N THR A 636 12.33 21.22 30.92
CA THR A 636 13.33 20.14 30.92
C THR A 636 14.40 20.35 31.99
N LYS A 637 14.94 19.24 32.52
CA LYS A 637 16.06 19.21 33.47
C LYS A 637 16.94 17.99 33.24
N GLY A 638 18.09 17.96 33.91
CA GLY A 638 19.06 16.87 33.77
C GLY A 638 19.63 16.81 32.35
N GLU A 639 19.83 15.59 31.85
CA GLU A 639 20.36 15.29 30.52
C GLU A 639 19.44 15.81 29.39
N LEU A 640 18.12 15.75 29.59
CA LEU A 640 17.13 16.22 28.61
C LEU A 640 17.22 17.74 28.37
N ALA A 641 17.77 18.53 29.30
CA ALA A 641 17.96 19.97 29.10
C ALA A 641 18.97 20.31 27.98
N GLU A 642 19.84 19.36 27.58
CA GLU A 642 20.72 19.54 26.42
C GLU A 642 20.07 19.14 25.08
N VAL A 643 18.99 18.34 25.16
CA VAL A 643 18.24 17.82 24.00
C VAL A 643 17.04 18.71 23.70
N GLY A 644 16.31 19.15 24.73
CA GLY A 644 15.28 20.18 24.64
C GLY A 644 13.86 19.69 24.36
N MET A 645 12.96 20.65 24.23
CA MET A 645 11.54 20.49 23.89
C MET A 645 11.16 21.58 22.88
N PHE A 646 10.13 21.32 22.10
CA PHE A 646 9.49 22.28 21.21
C PHE A 646 7.97 22.20 21.39
N ALA A 647 7.25 23.21 20.94
CA ALA A 647 5.79 23.20 20.93
C ALA A 647 5.30 22.81 19.53
N SER A 648 4.23 22.02 19.43
CA SER A 648 3.63 21.63 18.15
C SER A 648 2.14 21.93 18.11
N TYR A 649 1.71 22.66 17.07
CA TYR A 649 0.31 23.00 16.84
C TYR A 649 -0.17 22.56 15.46
N HIS A 650 -1.39 22.05 15.40
CA HIS A 650 -2.16 21.98 14.16
C HIS A 650 -2.81 23.34 13.93
N VAL A 651 -2.58 23.97 12.78
CA VAL A 651 -3.14 25.29 12.48
C VAL A 651 -3.61 25.32 11.03
N TYR A 652 -4.90 25.58 10.84
CA TYR A 652 -5.54 25.70 9.54
C TYR A 652 -6.02 27.15 9.33
N PRO A 653 -6.06 27.67 8.09
CA PRO A 653 -6.34 29.09 7.85
C PRO A 653 -7.81 29.48 8.03
N TYR A 654 -8.71 28.53 8.26
CA TYR A 654 -10.16 28.72 8.14
C TYR A 654 -10.95 28.44 9.43
N TYR A 655 -10.41 27.75 10.43
CA TYR A 655 -11.11 27.35 11.66
C TYR A 655 -10.13 27.24 12.84
N PRO A 656 -10.49 27.61 14.08
CA PRO A 656 -11.80 28.09 14.57
C PRO A 656 -12.25 29.46 14.06
N ASP A 657 -13.49 29.84 14.38
CA ASP A 657 -14.16 31.03 13.83
C ASP A 657 -13.44 32.33 14.18
N PHE A 658 -12.79 32.41 15.36
CA PHE A 658 -12.02 33.59 15.76
C PHE A 658 -10.95 33.99 14.73
N LEU A 659 -10.34 33.03 14.01
CA LEU A 659 -9.35 33.31 12.96
C LEU A 659 -9.91 34.20 11.86
N ASN A 660 -11.22 34.16 11.65
CA ASN A 660 -11.93 34.91 10.61
C ASN A 660 -12.73 36.10 11.17
N LEU A 661 -12.77 36.28 12.50
CA LEU A 661 -13.57 37.31 13.17
C LEU A 661 -12.70 38.36 13.89
N GLU A 662 -11.58 37.95 14.48
CA GLU A 662 -10.65 38.83 15.18
C GLU A 662 -10.07 39.88 14.21
N GLU A 663 -10.26 41.17 14.50
CA GLU A 663 -9.69 42.23 13.65
C GLU A 663 -8.15 42.21 13.68
N LYS A 664 -7.54 41.78 14.78
CA LYS A 664 -6.08 41.68 14.88
C LYS A 664 -5.49 40.69 13.86
N TYR A 665 -6.26 39.67 13.47
CA TYR A 665 -5.88 38.69 12.45
C TYR A 665 -6.38 39.13 11.06
N THR A 666 -7.66 39.45 10.91
CA THR A 666 -8.24 39.80 9.58
C THR A 666 -7.74 41.13 9.00
N GLU A 667 -7.22 42.04 9.83
CA GLU A 667 -6.57 43.28 9.37
C GLU A 667 -5.04 43.21 9.38
N PHE A 668 -4.46 42.08 9.80
CA PHE A 668 -3.01 41.87 9.79
C PHE A 668 -2.45 41.94 8.37
N ILE A 669 -1.31 42.59 8.22
CA ILE A 669 -0.63 42.73 6.94
C ILE A 669 0.67 41.93 6.98
N ASP A 670 0.78 40.91 6.12
CA ASP A 670 1.92 40.01 6.07
C ASP A 670 3.18 40.63 5.41
N HIS A 671 4.24 39.83 5.35
CA HIS A 671 5.52 40.20 4.73
C HIS A 671 5.39 40.53 3.22
N ARG A 672 4.30 40.12 2.55
CA ARG A 672 3.97 40.44 1.14
C ARG A 672 3.16 41.74 1.01
N GLY A 673 2.69 42.32 2.11
CA GLY A 673 1.89 43.55 2.12
C GLY A 673 0.40 43.30 1.90
N GLU A 674 -0.07 42.08 2.09
CA GLU A 674 -1.45 41.64 1.88
C GLU A 674 -2.13 41.31 3.21
N ARG A 675 -3.47 41.29 3.24
CA ARG A 675 -4.20 40.86 4.44
C ARG A 675 -4.07 39.35 4.60
N ASN A 676 -3.78 38.92 5.83
CA ASN A 676 -3.48 37.52 6.11
C ASN A 676 -3.81 37.17 7.56
N ASN A 677 -4.95 36.51 7.77
CA ASN A 677 -5.37 36.10 9.10
C ASN A 677 -4.50 34.99 9.69
N TYR A 678 -4.04 34.07 8.84
CA TYR A 678 -3.17 32.97 9.25
C TYR A 678 -1.84 33.50 9.81
N ALA A 679 -1.12 34.36 9.07
CA ALA A 679 0.13 34.97 9.55
C ALA A 679 -0.08 35.84 10.80
N GLY A 680 -1.22 36.52 10.90
CA GLY A 680 -1.57 37.30 12.10
C GLY A 680 -1.71 36.44 13.35
N TYR A 681 -2.38 35.29 13.23
CA TYR A 681 -2.47 34.32 14.32
C TYR A 681 -1.13 33.67 14.65
N LEU A 682 -0.38 33.24 13.62
CA LEU A 682 0.96 32.67 13.79
C LEU A 682 1.89 33.61 14.57
N ARG A 683 1.86 34.92 14.31
CA ARG A 683 2.62 35.90 15.08
C ARG A 683 2.24 35.88 16.56
N ASP A 684 0.96 35.97 16.88
CA ASP A 684 0.49 35.98 18.27
C ASP A 684 0.85 34.66 18.98
N LEU A 685 0.75 33.53 18.28
CA LEU A 685 1.17 32.22 18.77
C LEU A 685 2.68 32.14 19.04
N ASN A 686 3.52 32.69 18.15
CA ASN A 686 4.96 32.73 18.40
C ASN A 686 5.31 33.64 19.58
N GLU A 687 4.66 34.80 19.68
CA GLU A 687 4.87 35.74 20.78
C GLU A 687 4.39 35.20 22.14
N SER A 688 3.48 34.21 22.15
CA SER A 688 2.98 33.56 23.36
C SER A 688 3.85 32.41 23.87
N HIS A 689 4.93 32.02 23.18
CA HIS A 689 5.77 30.87 23.54
C HIS A 689 7.21 31.24 23.94
N ASP A 690 7.74 30.52 24.94
CA ASP A 690 9.12 30.59 25.41
C ASP A 690 10.05 29.59 24.69
N MET A 691 9.49 28.71 23.85
CA MET A 691 10.17 27.65 23.12
C MET A 691 9.80 27.70 21.64
N PRO A 692 10.65 27.18 20.73
CA PRO A 692 10.35 27.24 19.32
C PRO A 692 9.14 26.36 18.96
N LEU A 693 8.41 26.80 17.95
CA LEU A 693 7.15 26.20 17.50
C LEU A 693 7.34 25.48 16.17
N LEU A 694 6.77 24.29 16.06
CA LEU A 694 6.58 23.57 14.80
C LEU A 694 5.09 23.58 14.47
N ILE A 695 4.73 24.00 13.26
CA ILE A 695 3.35 23.80 12.78
C ILE A 695 3.24 22.35 12.30
N ALA A 696 2.73 21.49 13.18
CA ALA A 696 2.73 20.05 12.99
C ALA A 696 1.65 19.58 12.00
N GLU A 697 0.65 20.42 11.72
CA GLU A 697 -0.26 20.26 10.60
C GLU A 697 -0.66 21.62 10.05
N PHE A 698 -0.64 21.75 8.73
CA PHE A 698 -1.26 22.84 8.00
C PHE A 698 -1.64 22.38 6.59
N GLY A 699 -2.64 23.01 5.99
CA GLY A 699 -3.03 22.72 4.62
C GLY A 699 -4.44 23.20 4.29
N VAL A 700 -4.87 22.87 3.07
CA VAL A 700 -6.26 23.00 2.60
C VAL A 700 -6.59 21.80 1.70
N PRO A 701 -7.84 21.31 1.65
CA PRO A 701 -8.19 20.17 0.80
C PRO A 701 -8.48 20.60 -0.65
N ALA A 702 -7.98 19.82 -1.62
CA ALA A 702 -8.32 19.95 -3.04
C ALA A 702 -9.62 19.21 -3.36
N SER A 703 -10.72 19.64 -2.75
CA SER A 703 -12.03 18.99 -2.83
C SER A 703 -13.04 19.79 -3.64
N ARG A 704 -14.02 19.09 -4.22
CA ARG A 704 -15.20 19.74 -4.85
C ARG A 704 -16.13 20.30 -3.79
N GLY A 705 -16.34 19.63 -2.66
CA GLY A 705 -17.14 20.17 -1.56
C GLY A 705 -16.40 21.19 -0.71
N MET A 706 -17.10 22.21 -0.20
CA MET A 706 -16.65 23.19 0.80
C MET A 706 -17.32 22.96 2.16
N THR A 707 -16.56 23.13 3.22
CA THR A 707 -17.03 23.01 4.62
C THR A 707 -16.94 24.31 5.39
N HIS A 708 -15.92 25.12 5.12
CA HIS A 708 -15.73 26.40 5.80
C HIS A 708 -15.16 27.44 4.84
N LYS A 709 -15.54 28.70 4.99
CA LYS A 709 -14.95 29.80 4.23
C LYS A 709 -13.85 30.50 5.02
N ASN A 710 -12.87 30.99 4.28
CA ASN A 710 -11.87 31.94 4.76
C ASN A 710 -12.10 33.32 4.08
N PRO A 711 -11.90 34.44 4.78
CA PRO A 711 -12.09 35.79 4.23
C PRO A 711 -11.27 36.15 2.97
N PHE A 712 -10.20 35.41 2.70
CA PHE A 712 -9.26 35.63 1.60
C PHE A 712 -9.22 34.48 0.57
N GLY A 713 -10.10 33.48 0.71
CA GLY A 713 -10.27 32.39 -0.25
C GLY A 713 -9.53 31.09 0.11
N TRP A 714 -8.81 31.02 1.24
CA TRP A 714 -8.18 29.79 1.74
C TRP A 714 -9.18 28.89 2.46
N ASN A 715 -10.23 28.52 1.74
CA ASN A 715 -11.38 27.80 2.27
C ASN A 715 -11.00 26.37 2.68
N GLN A 716 -11.84 25.76 3.51
CA GLN A 716 -11.80 24.31 3.74
C GLN A 716 -12.57 23.62 2.60
N GLY A 717 -11.92 23.52 1.44
CA GLY A 717 -12.46 22.87 0.25
C GLY A 717 -13.06 23.82 -0.79
N PHE A 718 -13.54 23.24 -1.90
CA PHE A 718 -13.85 23.95 -3.16
C PHE A 718 -12.64 24.75 -3.64
N ILE A 719 -11.53 24.02 -3.78
CA ILE A 719 -10.18 24.47 -4.13
C ILE A 719 -9.65 23.45 -5.15
N SER A 720 -9.06 23.91 -6.25
CA SER A 720 -8.41 23.03 -7.24
C SER A 720 -7.08 22.45 -6.72
N GLU A 721 -6.52 21.45 -7.40
CA GLU A 721 -5.19 20.91 -7.04
C GLU A 721 -4.08 21.97 -7.15
N SER A 722 -4.11 22.79 -8.19
CA SER A 722 -3.21 23.94 -8.34
C SER A 722 -3.39 24.98 -7.24
N GLU A 723 -4.64 25.37 -6.95
CA GLU A 723 -4.94 26.32 -5.87
C GLU A 723 -4.50 25.77 -4.50
N GLN A 724 -4.66 24.46 -4.24
CA GLN A 724 -4.14 23.81 -3.04
C GLN A 724 -2.63 24.00 -2.94
N GLY A 725 -1.87 23.72 -4.00
CA GLY A 725 -0.41 23.88 -4.01
C GLY A 725 0.03 25.33 -3.77
N GLU A 726 -0.65 26.29 -4.40
CA GLU A 726 -0.37 27.73 -4.22
C GLU A 726 -0.65 28.19 -2.79
N ILE A 727 -1.78 27.78 -2.22
CA ILE A 727 -2.18 28.13 -0.85
C ILE A 727 -1.24 27.49 0.15
N VAL A 728 -0.98 26.18 0.06
CA VAL A 728 -0.08 25.49 1.00
C VAL A 728 1.33 26.07 0.94
N SER A 729 1.84 26.40 -0.25
CA SER A 729 3.13 27.08 -0.39
C SER A 729 3.13 28.44 0.30
N ARG A 730 2.05 29.22 0.16
CA ARG A 730 1.89 30.51 0.84
C ARG A 730 1.88 30.37 2.37
N LEU A 731 1.13 29.40 2.90
CA LEU A 731 1.06 29.11 4.33
C LEU A 731 2.44 28.69 4.85
N TYR A 732 3.18 27.87 4.11
CA TYR A 732 4.54 27.48 4.46
C TYR A 732 5.50 28.67 4.54
N GLU A 733 5.44 29.59 3.58
CA GLU A 733 6.21 30.84 3.62
C GLU A 733 5.85 31.70 4.85
N ASP A 734 4.56 31.78 5.22
CA ASP A 734 4.13 32.51 6.43
C ASP A 734 4.68 31.89 7.71
N ILE A 735 4.72 30.56 7.79
CA ILE A 735 5.32 29.83 8.91
C ILE A 735 6.80 30.20 9.07
N LEU A 736 7.55 30.26 7.97
CA LEU A 736 8.97 30.63 8.04
C LEU A 736 9.17 32.11 8.41
N GLU A 737 8.37 33.00 7.83
CA GLU A 737 8.49 34.45 8.04
C GLU A 737 8.07 34.90 9.45
N GLU A 738 7.13 34.19 10.09
CA GLU A 738 6.76 34.44 11.49
C GLU A 738 7.68 33.71 12.49
N GLY A 739 8.71 32.99 12.02
CA GLY A 739 9.84 32.52 12.82
C GLY A 739 9.70 31.13 13.45
N MET A 740 8.86 30.26 12.89
CA MET A 740 8.66 28.89 13.35
C MET A 740 9.78 27.96 12.81
N LEU A 741 9.84 26.73 13.35
CA LEU A 741 10.77 25.69 12.94
C LEU A 741 10.53 25.14 11.52
N GLY A 742 9.42 25.53 10.90
CA GLY A 742 8.92 24.96 9.64
C GLY A 742 7.55 24.32 9.85
N GLY A 743 7.18 23.41 8.95
CA GLY A 743 5.86 22.82 8.97
C GLY A 743 5.75 21.45 8.30
N LEU A 744 4.69 20.75 8.67
CA LEU A 744 4.31 19.45 8.14
C LEU A 744 2.96 19.58 7.41
N VAL A 745 2.96 19.42 6.08
CA VAL A 745 1.76 19.50 5.25
C VAL A 745 0.82 18.34 5.61
N PHE A 746 -0.44 18.63 5.88
CA PHE A 746 -1.47 17.62 6.02
C PHE A 746 -2.15 17.44 4.65
N THR A 747 -1.93 16.34 3.93
CA THR A 747 -1.15 15.13 4.28
C THR A 747 -0.52 14.50 3.01
N TRP A 748 0.24 13.41 3.13
CA TRP A 748 0.83 12.72 1.96
C TRP A 748 -0.24 12.19 0.98
N GLN A 749 -1.14 11.33 1.45
CA GLN A 749 -2.14 10.66 0.61
C GLN A 749 -3.58 11.02 0.96
N ASP A 750 -4.48 10.99 -0.03
CA ASP A 750 -5.93 11.12 0.21
C ASP A 750 -6.46 9.97 1.07
N GLU A 751 -7.34 10.28 2.01
CA GLU A 751 -7.83 9.33 3.02
C GLU A 751 -9.37 9.21 2.94
N TRP A 752 -9.86 8.26 2.15
CA TRP A 752 -11.28 8.13 1.79
C TRP A 752 -12.20 7.82 2.99
N PHE A 753 -11.67 7.24 4.06
CA PHE A 753 -12.47 6.96 5.25
C PHE A 753 -12.90 8.24 5.99
N LYS A 754 -12.26 9.40 5.75
CA LYS A 754 -12.55 10.62 6.51
C LYS A 754 -13.94 11.17 6.23
N ARG A 755 -14.45 11.96 7.19
CA ARG A 755 -15.78 12.57 7.19
C ARG A 755 -15.72 13.99 7.71
N THR A 756 -16.70 14.82 7.35
CA THR A 756 -16.85 16.18 7.87
C THR A 756 -18.27 16.43 8.36
N TRP A 757 -18.46 17.40 9.25
CA TRP A 757 -19.72 17.63 9.97
C TRP A 757 -20.91 17.96 9.04
N ASN A 758 -20.67 18.58 7.88
CA ASN A 758 -21.75 18.99 6.96
C ASN A 758 -22.09 17.91 5.91
N THR A 759 -21.37 16.78 5.87
CA THR A 759 -21.65 15.64 4.97
C THR A 759 -21.84 14.30 5.69
N MET A 760 -21.35 14.14 6.92
CA MET A 760 -21.30 12.84 7.64
C MET A 760 -22.65 12.18 7.91
N GLU A 761 -23.76 12.90 7.82
CA GLU A 761 -25.13 12.38 8.00
C GLU A 761 -25.73 11.84 6.69
N TYR A 762 -25.04 12.08 5.56
CA TYR A 762 -25.57 11.84 4.21
C TYR A 762 -24.87 10.65 3.51
N ASP A 763 -23.82 10.08 4.10
CA ASP A 763 -23.17 8.84 3.64
C ASP A 763 -23.34 7.69 4.65
N ASN A 764 -22.83 6.50 4.30
CA ASN A 764 -22.79 5.36 5.21
C ASN A 764 -21.47 5.35 6.00
N PRO A 765 -21.49 5.55 7.33
CA PRO A 765 -20.27 5.71 8.12
C PRO A 765 -19.37 4.47 8.14
N ASN A 766 -19.93 3.28 7.86
CA ASN A 766 -19.19 2.01 7.86
C ASN A 766 -18.58 1.66 6.49
N GLU A 767 -18.91 2.40 5.44
CA GLU A 767 -18.52 2.07 4.05
C GLU A 767 -17.68 3.17 3.38
N ARG A 768 -17.33 4.22 4.14
CA ARG A 768 -16.56 5.39 3.64
C ARG A 768 -15.27 5.04 2.89
N PRO A 769 -14.46 4.05 3.30
CA PRO A 769 -13.22 3.75 2.57
C PRO A 769 -13.43 3.19 1.16
N PHE A 770 -14.61 2.66 0.83
CA PHE A 770 -14.83 1.89 -0.40
C PHE A 770 -15.20 2.76 -1.61
N TRP A 771 -15.31 4.07 -1.45
CA TRP A 771 -15.58 5.01 -2.54
C TRP A 771 -15.06 6.40 -2.19
N SER A 772 -14.81 7.23 -3.19
CA SER A 772 -14.30 8.59 -2.97
C SER A 772 -15.45 9.60 -3.02
N ASN A 773 -15.79 10.20 -1.88
CA ASN A 773 -16.83 11.21 -1.82
C ASN A 773 -16.24 12.60 -2.12
N ALA A 774 -16.32 13.03 -3.39
CA ALA A 774 -15.80 14.33 -3.83
C ALA A 774 -16.43 15.55 -3.10
N GLN A 775 -17.57 15.37 -2.43
CA GLN A 775 -18.23 16.40 -1.63
C GLN A 775 -17.72 16.48 -0.18
N THR A 776 -17.02 15.46 0.31
CA THR A 776 -16.47 15.42 1.68
C THR A 776 -15.02 15.87 1.66
N ASN A 777 -14.78 17.15 1.96
CA ASN A 777 -13.47 17.79 1.86
C ASN A 777 -12.34 17.06 2.60
N GLU A 778 -12.63 16.44 3.75
CA GLU A 778 -11.63 15.77 4.59
C GLU A 778 -10.95 14.59 3.89
N GLN A 779 -11.56 14.05 2.83
CA GLN A 779 -10.98 12.95 2.06
C GLN A 779 -9.90 13.41 1.08
N GLN A 780 -9.81 14.70 0.72
CA GLN A 780 -8.97 15.19 -0.38
C GLN A 780 -7.83 16.15 0.04
N PHE A 781 -7.24 15.94 1.22
CA PHE A 781 -6.07 16.70 1.69
C PHE A 781 -4.74 16.23 1.10
N GLY A 782 -4.66 15.00 0.60
CA GLY A 782 -3.44 14.39 0.12
C GLY A 782 -2.79 15.15 -1.03
N LEU A 783 -1.47 15.03 -1.15
CA LEU A 783 -0.70 15.38 -2.35
C LEU A 783 -0.70 14.23 -3.38
N LEU A 784 -0.95 13.00 -2.91
CA LEU A 784 -1.18 11.80 -3.69
C LEU A 784 -2.70 11.48 -3.68
N SER A 785 -3.28 11.30 -4.87
CA SER A 785 -4.67 10.88 -5.05
C SER A 785 -4.76 9.43 -5.56
N PHE A 786 -5.98 8.89 -5.54
CA PHE A 786 -6.30 7.52 -5.96
C PHE A 786 -7.37 7.51 -7.06
N ASP A 787 -7.25 8.40 -8.04
CA ASP A 787 -8.25 8.62 -9.09
C ASP A 787 -7.99 7.75 -10.33
N ARG A 788 -8.97 6.94 -10.73
CA ARG A 788 -8.90 6.18 -11.99
C ARG A 788 -9.06 7.04 -13.24
N HIS A 789 -9.83 8.13 -13.14
CA HIS A 789 -10.26 8.93 -14.29
C HIS A 789 -10.80 8.06 -15.44
N LYS A 790 -11.74 7.14 -15.14
CA LYS A 790 -12.27 6.19 -16.13
C LYS A 790 -12.80 6.90 -17.39
N VAL A 791 -13.33 8.10 -17.20
CA VAL A 791 -13.67 9.06 -18.25
C VAL A 791 -12.93 10.36 -17.99
N LYS A 792 -12.23 10.86 -19.01
CA LYS A 792 -11.59 12.16 -19.00
C LYS A 792 -12.57 13.18 -19.57
N VAL A 793 -12.92 14.21 -18.80
CA VAL A 793 -13.85 15.24 -19.25
C VAL A 793 -13.07 16.29 -20.04
N ASP A 794 -12.94 16.09 -21.35
CA ASP A 794 -12.17 16.94 -22.26
C ASP A 794 -12.81 17.11 -23.65
N GLY A 795 -13.92 16.41 -23.91
CA GLY A 795 -14.66 16.46 -25.17
C GLY A 795 -14.08 15.59 -26.29
N GLU A 796 -13.18 14.66 -25.97
CA GLU A 796 -12.71 13.58 -26.86
C GLU A 796 -13.49 12.28 -26.59
N ASP A 797 -13.72 11.45 -27.63
CA ASP A 797 -14.42 10.16 -27.44
C ASP A 797 -13.44 9.04 -27.07
N ASP A 798 -13.06 8.99 -25.79
CA ASP A 798 -12.16 7.98 -25.24
C ASP A 798 -12.87 6.86 -24.47
N TRP A 799 -14.21 6.93 -24.39
CA TRP A 799 -15.08 6.00 -23.66
C TRP A 799 -14.93 4.55 -24.16
N GLN A 800 -14.46 3.64 -23.30
CA GLN A 800 -14.29 2.22 -23.67
C GLN A 800 -15.56 1.36 -23.43
N GLU A 801 -16.40 1.69 -22.44
CA GLU A 801 -17.45 0.78 -21.93
C GLU A 801 -18.79 1.47 -21.54
N GLY A 802 -19.10 2.65 -22.08
CA GLY A 802 -20.32 3.39 -21.75
C GLY A 802 -21.64 2.65 -22.04
N THR A 803 -22.61 2.77 -21.14
CA THR A 803 -23.97 2.25 -21.35
C THR A 803 -24.80 3.22 -22.20
N LEU A 804 -25.10 2.82 -23.43
CA LEU A 804 -25.97 3.58 -24.33
C LEU A 804 -27.43 3.53 -23.90
N LEU A 805 -27.95 4.67 -23.44
CA LEU A 805 -29.34 4.81 -23.00
C LEU A 805 -30.30 4.98 -24.18
N ASP A 806 -30.01 5.92 -25.08
CA ASP A 806 -30.84 6.21 -26.25
C ASP A 806 -29.98 6.73 -27.42
N GLU A 807 -30.43 6.50 -28.66
CA GLU A 807 -29.73 6.89 -29.88
C GLU A 807 -30.71 7.17 -31.03
N LYS A 808 -30.43 8.19 -31.84
CA LYS A 808 -31.21 8.52 -33.04
C LYS A 808 -30.38 9.00 -34.23
N GLU A 809 -30.86 8.62 -35.42
CA GLU A 809 -30.24 8.91 -36.72
C GLU A 809 -30.46 10.34 -37.23
N GLN A 810 -31.32 11.14 -36.58
CA GLN A 810 -31.64 12.52 -36.97
C GLN A 810 -31.94 13.38 -35.73
N GLY A 811 -31.55 14.65 -35.77
CA GLY A 811 -31.68 15.58 -34.64
C GLY A 811 -30.37 16.34 -34.41
N ALA A 812 -30.37 17.31 -33.50
CA ALA A 812 -29.12 17.94 -33.05
C ALA A 812 -28.44 16.98 -32.07
N LEU A 813 -29.12 16.62 -30.99
CA LEU A 813 -28.78 15.57 -30.04
C LEU A 813 -28.90 14.19 -30.70
N ARG A 814 -27.90 13.32 -30.55
CA ARG A 814 -27.74 12.04 -31.27
C ARG A 814 -27.76 10.83 -30.37
N SER A 815 -27.03 10.87 -29.27
CA SER A 815 -26.97 9.77 -28.31
C SER A 815 -26.87 10.31 -26.88
N LEU A 816 -27.30 9.48 -25.93
CA LEU A 816 -27.11 9.70 -24.50
C LEU A 816 -26.55 8.41 -23.90
N SER A 817 -25.41 8.52 -23.21
CA SER A 817 -24.72 7.40 -22.57
C SER A 817 -24.30 7.74 -21.14
N MET A 818 -24.17 6.71 -20.30
CA MET A 818 -23.71 6.84 -18.92
C MET A 818 -22.65 5.80 -18.56
N ASP A 819 -21.75 6.18 -17.66
CA ASP A 819 -20.79 5.28 -17.01
C ASP A 819 -20.48 5.80 -15.60
N SER A 820 -19.62 5.12 -14.83
CA SER A 820 -19.22 5.54 -13.49
C SER A 820 -17.89 4.93 -13.07
N ASP A 821 -17.28 5.55 -12.08
CA ASP A 821 -16.19 5.00 -11.27
C ASP A 821 -16.50 5.18 -9.77
N GLU A 822 -15.51 4.96 -8.92
CA GLU A 822 -15.59 5.00 -7.47
C GLU A 822 -15.86 6.42 -6.92
N ARG A 823 -15.79 7.45 -7.77
CA ARG A 823 -15.95 8.87 -7.36
C ARG A 823 -17.11 9.57 -8.08
N TYR A 824 -17.34 9.27 -9.36
CA TYR A 824 -18.25 10.00 -10.22
C TYR A 824 -19.18 9.09 -11.04
N VAL A 825 -20.36 9.64 -11.35
CA VAL A 825 -21.20 9.21 -12.48
C VAL A 825 -20.89 10.09 -13.68
N TYR A 826 -20.61 9.49 -14.82
CA TYR A 826 -20.33 10.18 -16.08
C TYR A 826 -21.55 10.15 -17.01
N VAL A 827 -21.79 11.25 -17.71
CA VAL A 827 -22.82 11.38 -18.73
C VAL A 827 -22.20 11.93 -20.01
N LYS A 828 -22.41 11.23 -21.12
CA LYS A 828 -22.02 11.69 -22.46
C LYS A 828 -23.28 11.95 -23.30
N ALA A 829 -23.37 13.16 -23.85
CA ALA A 829 -24.37 13.53 -24.85
C ALA A 829 -23.67 13.93 -26.15
N GLU A 830 -23.96 13.21 -27.23
CA GLU A 830 -23.37 13.49 -28.54
C GLU A 830 -24.34 14.31 -29.39
N PHE A 831 -23.83 15.28 -30.10
CA PHE A 831 -24.56 16.21 -30.95
C PHE A 831 -24.00 16.17 -32.38
N ASP A 832 -24.84 16.49 -33.37
CA ASP A 832 -24.42 16.72 -34.75
C ASP A 832 -23.56 17.99 -34.80
N PRO A 833 -22.25 17.91 -35.12
CA PRO A 833 -21.37 19.09 -35.10
C PRO A 833 -21.76 20.16 -36.12
N LYS A 834 -22.71 19.88 -37.01
CA LYS A 834 -23.23 20.83 -38.00
C LYS A 834 -24.42 21.65 -37.50
N GLN A 835 -24.96 21.35 -36.32
CA GLN A 835 -26.07 22.08 -35.73
C GLN A 835 -25.58 22.90 -34.54
N GLU A 836 -25.84 24.20 -34.58
CA GLU A 836 -25.48 25.13 -33.50
C GLU A 836 -26.55 25.04 -32.41
N TRP A 837 -26.20 24.49 -31.24
CA TRP A 837 -27.09 24.42 -30.06
C TRP A 837 -26.46 25.07 -28.83
N TRP A 838 -25.16 24.86 -28.60
CA TRP A 838 -24.44 25.22 -27.37
C TRP A 838 -24.63 26.67 -26.87
N ASN A 839 -24.72 27.61 -27.81
CA ASN A 839 -24.86 29.04 -27.51
C ASN A 839 -26.27 29.60 -27.77
N GLU A 840 -27.18 28.80 -28.34
CA GLU A 840 -28.52 29.23 -28.75
C GLU A 840 -29.61 28.62 -27.86
N ASP A 841 -29.49 27.31 -27.62
CA ASP A 841 -30.48 26.46 -26.97
C ASP A 841 -30.05 26.12 -25.53
N SER A 842 -30.92 25.40 -24.81
CA SER A 842 -30.59 24.84 -23.49
C SER A 842 -30.89 23.35 -23.44
N LEU A 843 -29.99 22.60 -22.78
CA LEU A 843 -30.16 21.18 -22.52
C LEU A 843 -30.64 20.99 -21.08
N ARG A 844 -31.71 20.20 -20.89
CA ARG A 844 -32.09 19.65 -19.60
C ARG A 844 -31.81 18.15 -19.58
N LEU A 845 -31.09 17.69 -18.57
CA LEU A 845 -30.97 16.29 -18.24
C LEU A 845 -31.77 16.00 -16.98
N TYR A 846 -32.55 14.93 -17.01
CA TYR A 846 -33.36 14.48 -15.89
C TYR A 846 -32.88 13.11 -15.42
N PHE A 847 -32.69 12.94 -14.12
CA PHE A 847 -32.27 11.68 -13.51
C PHE A 847 -33.35 11.16 -12.56
N SER A 848 -33.64 9.86 -12.64
CA SER A 848 -34.58 9.16 -11.76
C SER A 848 -33.87 8.01 -11.05
N VAL A 849 -33.83 8.11 -9.74
CA VAL A 849 -33.23 7.15 -8.80
C VAL A 849 -34.35 6.39 -8.08
N ARG A 850 -35.42 7.10 -7.67
CA ARG A 850 -36.66 6.56 -7.09
C ARG A 850 -37.69 6.36 -8.18
N GLU A 851 -37.81 5.13 -8.70
CA GLU A 851 -38.62 4.80 -9.89
C GLU A 851 -40.08 5.31 -9.90
N ASN A 852 -40.72 5.49 -8.73
CA ASN A 852 -42.13 5.91 -8.64
C ASN A 852 -42.34 7.21 -7.85
N GLU A 853 -41.27 7.98 -7.62
CA GLU A 853 -41.29 9.24 -6.87
C GLU A 853 -40.51 10.32 -7.63
N GLY A 854 -40.59 11.57 -7.17
CA GLY A 854 -40.01 12.72 -7.85
C GLY A 854 -41.03 13.55 -8.62
N ILE A 855 -40.54 14.41 -9.52
CA ILE A 855 -41.34 15.40 -10.25
C ILE A 855 -41.65 14.87 -11.65
N GLU A 856 -42.92 14.93 -12.03
CA GLU A 856 -43.38 14.50 -13.36
C GLU A 856 -42.91 15.50 -14.43
N VAL A 857 -41.94 15.10 -15.24
CA VAL A 857 -41.35 15.92 -16.32
C VAL A 857 -41.85 15.50 -17.71
N ALA A 858 -42.32 14.26 -17.84
CA ALA A 858 -43.03 13.75 -19.01
C ALA A 858 -44.03 12.66 -18.60
N GLU A 859 -44.91 12.26 -19.53
CA GLU A 859 -45.83 11.13 -19.29
C GLU A 859 -45.02 9.88 -18.94
N GLU A 860 -45.24 9.35 -17.72
CA GLU A 860 -44.54 8.18 -17.17
C GLU A 860 -43.05 8.39 -16.80
N PHE A 861 -42.52 9.62 -16.81
CA PHE A 861 -41.17 9.92 -16.31
C PHE A 861 -41.20 10.87 -15.09
N LEU A 862 -40.86 10.32 -13.93
CA LEU A 862 -40.67 11.06 -12.67
C LEU A 862 -39.17 11.22 -12.41
N ALA A 863 -38.71 12.45 -12.22
CA ALA A 863 -37.31 12.77 -12.03
C ALA A 863 -37.04 13.25 -10.61
N ASP A 864 -35.97 12.73 -10.01
CA ASP A 864 -35.45 13.19 -8.73
C ASP A 864 -34.50 14.38 -8.92
N PHE A 865 -33.84 14.47 -10.07
CA PHE A 865 -32.87 15.52 -10.35
C PHE A 865 -33.06 16.14 -11.73
N GLU A 866 -32.77 17.44 -11.84
CA GLU A 866 -32.70 18.21 -13.08
C GLU A 866 -31.32 18.87 -13.17
N LEU A 867 -30.55 18.55 -14.21
CA LEU A 867 -29.37 19.31 -14.62
C LEU A 867 -29.73 20.19 -15.82
N SER A 868 -29.72 21.49 -15.59
CA SER A 868 -29.90 22.49 -16.66
C SER A 868 -28.56 22.97 -17.15
N ILE A 869 -28.34 23.01 -18.47
CA ILE A 869 -27.12 23.47 -19.13
C ILE A 869 -27.46 24.49 -20.22
N LYS A 870 -26.82 25.66 -20.16
CA LYS A 870 -26.90 26.71 -21.18
C LYS A 870 -25.51 27.30 -21.40
N GLY A 871 -24.82 26.82 -22.44
CA GLY A 871 -23.41 27.11 -22.65
C GLY A 871 -22.59 26.80 -21.39
N LYS A 872 -21.89 27.80 -20.86
CA LYS A 872 -21.01 27.67 -19.68
C LYS A 872 -21.70 27.84 -18.33
N GLU A 873 -23.04 27.88 -18.30
CA GLU A 873 -23.83 27.88 -17.08
C GLU A 873 -24.52 26.52 -16.92
N ALA A 874 -24.24 25.83 -15.81
CA ALA A 874 -24.87 24.56 -15.49
C ALA A 874 -25.20 24.44 -14.00
N ALA A 875 -26.35 23.85 -13.68
CA ALA A 875 -26.77 23.61 -12.30
C ALA A 875 -27.63 22.35 -12.19
N LEU A 876 -27.23 21.46 -11.29
CA LEU A 876 -27.98 20.29 -10.84
C LEU A 876 -28.86 20.66 -9.65
N LYS A 877 -30.12 20.26 -9.72
CA LYS A 877 -31.15 20.52 -8.71
C LYS A 877 -31.85 19.21 -8.34
N VAL A 878 -32.43 19.18 -7.15
CA VAL A 878 -33.10 18.01 -6.58
C VAL A 878 -34.59 18.26 -6.35
N ALA A 879 -35.43 17.24 -6.52
CA ALA A 879 -36.83 17.30 -6.15
C ALA A 879 -36.96 17.66 -4.66
N GLY A 880 -37.78 18.65 -4.31
CA GLY A 880 -37.72 19.19 -2.95
C GLY A 880 -38.21 18.23 -1.84
N ASP A 881 -38.93 17.14 -2.17
CA ASP A 881 -39.22 16.06 -1.23
C ASP A 881 -38.00 15.17 -0.92
N TYR A 882 -36.95 15.27 -1.74
CA TYR A 882 -35.67 14.54 -1.70
C TYR A 882 -34.46 15.45 -1.42
N ASP A 883 -34.68 16.73 -1.10
CA ASP A 883 -33.64 17.68 -0.70
C ASP A 883 -33.18 17.41 0.74
N THR A 884 -32.00 16.77 0.89
CA THR A 884 -31.40 16.41 2.17
C THR A 884 -31.06 17.64 3.02
N PHE A 885 -30.55 18.71 2.40
CA PHE A 885 -30.24 19.98 3.07
C PHE A 885 -31.51 20.62 3.64
N TYR A 886 -32.57 20.71 2.83
CA TYR A 886 -33.83 21.28 3.29
C TYR A 886 -34.45 20.43 4.40
N TYR A 887 -34.46 19.10 4.26
CA TYR A 887 -34.95 18.22 5.32
C TYR A 887 -34.19 18.46 6.62
N ASP A 888 -32.86 18.51 6.57
CA ASP A 888 -32.04 18.68 7.74
C ASP A 888 -32.21 20.06 8.40
N TYR A 889 -32.01 21.13 7.64
CA TYR A 889 -31.95 22.48 8.21
C TYR A 889 -33.31 23.17 8.35
N TYR A 890 -34.35 22.75 7.62
CA TYR A 890 -35.72 23.26 7.82
C TYR A 890 -36.58 22.31 8.67
N ASN A 891 -36.72 21.03 8.28
CA ASN A 891 -37.63 20.10 8.97
C ASN A 891 -37.09 19.61 10.32
N ARG A 892 -35.79 19.24 10.40
CA ARG A 892 -35.17 18.65 11.60
C ARG A 892 -34.66 19.72 12.57
N LEU A 893 -33.87 20.68 12.08
CA LEU A 893 -33.13 21.64 12.92
C LEU A 893 -33.77 23.04 13.02
N GLU A 894 -34.77 23.37 12.19
CA GLU A 894 -35.49 24.66 12.18
C GLU A 894 -34.58 25.90 12.06
N MET A 895 -33.48 25.80 11.30
CA MET A 895 -32.46 26.86 11.14
C MET A 895 -32.69 27.78 9.93
N ILE A 896 -33.40 27.31 8.91
CA ILE A 896 -33.70 28.07 7.68
C ILE A 896 -35.22 28.31 7.53
N PRO A 897 -35.67 29.29 6.74
CA PRO A 897 -37.10 29.52 6.50
C PRO A 897 -37.72 28.42 5.61
N LYS A 898 -39.06 28.32 5.66
CA LYS A 898 -39.82 27.45 4.76
C LYS A 898 -39.68 27.90 3.31
N GLU A 899 -39.34 26.98 2.42
CA GLU A 899 -39.38 27.22 0.97
C GLU A 899 -40.81 27.04 0.41
N PRO A 900 -41.29 27.95 -0.45
CA PRO A 900 -42.58 27.79 -1.10
C PRO A 900 -42.49 26.71 -2.18
N ASP A 901 -43.50 25.84 -2.22
CA ASP A 901 -43.68 24.84 -3.29
C ASP A 901 -42.58 23.78 -3.42
N ILE A 902 -42.00 23.40 -2.26
CA ILE A 902 -40.97 22.36 -2.11
C ILE A 902 -41.38 21.00 -2.72
N GLU A 903 -42.68 20.68 -2.71
CA GLU A 903 -43.18 19.38 -3.17
C GLU A 903 -43.32 19.27 -4.70
N ASN A 904 -43.25 20.38 -5.45
CA ASN A 904 -43.58 20.37 -6.89
C ASN A 904 -42.50 21.00 -7.80
N ASN A 905 -41.33 21.37 -7.28
CA ASN A 905 -40.25 21.98 -8.06
C ASN A 905 -38.89 21.40 -7.70
N PHE A 906 -37.92 21.55 -8.61
CA PHE A 906 -36.53 21.25 -8.33
C PHE A 906 -35.87 22.41 -7.58
N HIS A 907 -35.13 22.08 -6.52
CA HIS A 907 -34.47 23.01 -5.62
C HIS A 907 -32.94 22.96 -5.80
N PRO A 908 -32.27 24.11 -5.66
CA PRO A 908 -30.81 24.16 -5.59
C PRO A 908 -30.25 23.24 -4.51
N MET A 909 -29.27 22.42 -4.88
CA MET A 909 -28.54 21.56 -3.94
C MET A 909 -27.54 22.39 -3.13
N ARG A 910 -27.50 22.21 -1.81
CA ARG A 910 -26.73 23.07 -0.91
C ARG A 910 -25.99 22.28 0.14
N LEU A 911 -24.88 22.84 0.62
CA LEU A 911 -24.16 22.38 1.80
C LEU A 911 -24.04 23.53 2.79
N ALA A 912 -24.21 23.22 4.08
CA ALA A 912 -24.04 24.18 5.16
C ALA A 912 -22.55 24.46 5.39
N LEU A 913 -22.23 25.70 5.73
CA LEU A 913 -20.86 26.16 5.98
C LEU A 913 -20.65 26.66 7.40
N ASN A 914 -21.67 27.30 7.98
CA ASN A 914 -21.66 27.63 9.39
C ASN A 914 -23.11 27.81 9.91
N LYS A 915 -23.33 27.49 11.19
CA LYS A 915 -24.60 27.75 11.86
C LYS A 915 -24.71 29.24 12.20
N LYS A 916 -25.92 29.69 12.50
CA LYS A 916 -26.11 31.05 13.01
C LYS A 916 -25.46 31.19 14.39
N PHE A 917 -24.57 32.15 14.55
CA PHE A 917 -23.94 32.45 15.84
C PHE A 917 -23.96 33.95 16.18
N THR A 918 -23.51 34.29 17.39
CA THR A 918 -23.35 35.67 17.85
C THR A 918 -21.94 35.85 18.38
N ARG A 919 -21.22 36.81 17.81
CA ARG A 919 -19.87 37.14 18.23
C ARG A 919 -19.88 37.70 19.67
N PRO A 920 -19.18 37.10 20.64
CA PRO A 920 -19.39 37.41 22.06
C PRO A 920 -18.98 38.82 22.50
N ASP A 921 -17.84 39.31 22.01
CA ASP A 921 -17.26 40.61 22.37
C ASP A 921 -18.07 41.83 21.87
N THR A 922 -18.67 41.72 20.69
CA THR A 922 -19.37 42.82 19.99
C THR A 922 -20.90 42.66 20.00
N GLY A 923 -21.40 41.44 20.15
CA GLY A 923 -22.81 41.09 20.02
C GLY A 923 -23.32 41.10 18.57
N GLU A 924 -22.43 41.12 17.58
CA GLU A 924 -22.78 41.00 16.16
C GLU A 924 -23.36 39.61 15.87
N VAL A 925 -24.43 39.55 15.07
CA VAL A 925 -25.11 38.29 14.74
C VAL A 925 -24.75 37.90 13.31
N TYR A 926 -24.11 36.75 13.17
CA TYR A 926 -23.78 36.15 11.89
C TYR A 926 -24.92 35.18 11.51
N PRO A 927 -25.49 35.31 10.30
CA PRO A 927 -26.57 34.43 9.86
C PRO A 927 -26.06 33.01 9.59
N PHE A 928 -26.98 32.05 9.48
CA PHE A 928 -26.66 30.72 8.98
C PHE A 928 -26.08 30.83 7.55
N GLU A 929 -24.97 30.14 7.30
CA GLU A 929 -24.25 30.18 6.03
C GLU A 929 -24.29 28.83 5.31
N TYR A 930 -24.47 28.89 3.99
CA TYR A 930 -24.45 27.76 3.08
C TYR A 930 -23.99 28.22 1.69
N TYR A 931 -23.72 27.28 0.80
CA TYR A 931 -23.50 27.56 -0.62
C TYR A 931 -24.25 26.55 -1.49
N GLU A 932 -24.44 26.91 -2.76
CA GLU A 932 -25.05 26.03 -3.76
C GLU A 932 -23.99 25.10 -4.33
N THR A 933 -24.02 23.83 -3.91
CA THR A 933 -23.11 22.80 -4.42
C THR A 933 -23.64 22.15 -5.71
N GLY A 934 -24.85 22.52 -6.14
CA GLY A 934 -25.42 22.06 -7.41
C GLY A 934 -24.83 22.75 -8.65
N GLU A 935 -24.11 23.86 -8.50
CA GLU A 935 -23.48 24.56 -9.64
C GLU A 935 -22.32 23.73 -10.20
N LEU A 936 -22.32 23.48 -11.51
CA LEU A 936 -21.28 22.72 -12.21
C LEU A 936 -20.34 23.70 -12.93
N ARG A 937 -19.04 23.41 -12.90
CA ARG A 937 -18.01 24.27 -13.51
C ARG A 937 -17.62 23.78 -14.91
N PHE A 938 -17.63 24.68 -15.89
CA PHE A 938 -17.21 24.36 -17.25
C PHE A 938 -15.69 24.40 -17.41
N GLY A 939 -15.10 23.35 -17.97
CA GLY A 939 -13.69 23.30 -18.35
C GLY A 939 -13.16 21.86 -18.46
N ILE A 940 -11.86 21.71 -18.72
CA ILE A 940 -11.21 20.40 -18.89
C ILE A 940 -10.88 19.80 -17.54
N ALA A 941 -11.17 18.52 -17.37
CA ALA A 941 -10.93 17.76 -16.15
C ALA A 941 -10.06 16.50 -16.38
N ASP A 942 -9.37 16.44 -17.51
CA ASP A 942 -8.27 15.50 -17.77
C ASP A 942 -6.98 15.99 -17.10
N PRO A 943 -6.41 15.28 -16.11
CA PRO A 943 -5.16 15.68 -15.44
C PRO A 943 -3.94 15.76 -16.37
N GLU A 944 -4.01 15.20 -17.58
CA GLU A 944 -2.92 15.27 -18.56
C GLU A 944 -2.97 16.53 -19.47
N ASP A 945 -4.04 17.33 -19.40
CA ASP A 945 -4.19 18.55 -20.21
C ASP A 945 -3.61 19.80 -19.50
N GLU A 946 -3.01 20.71 -20.26
CA GLU A 946 -2.44 21.97 -19.73
C GLU A 946 -3.49 22.93 -19.12
N GLN A 947 -4.78 22.76 -19.45
CA GLN A 947 -5.90 23.54 -18.92
C GLN A 947 -6.69 22.80 -17.84
N TYR A 948 -6.16 21.69 -17.34
CA TYR A 948 -6.75 20.93 -16.25
C TYR A 948 -7.13 21.84 -15.07
N ASP A 949 -8.33 21.62 -14.53
CA ASP A 949 -8.70 22.11 -13.22
C ASP A 949 -9.59 21.05 -12.57
N SER A 950 -9.16 20.56 -11.41
CA SER A 950 -9.82 19.47 -10.69
C SER A 950 -11.24 19.82 -10.22
N LEU A 951 -11.67 21.09 -10.27
CA LEU A 951 -13.04 21.53 -9.99
C LEU A 951 -13.95 21.54 -11.22
N ASN A 952 -13.45 21.34 -12.44
CA ASN A 952 -14.29 21.34 -13.64
C ASN A 952 -15.19 20.09 -13.67
N ASP A 953 -16.47 20.24 -13.94
CA ASP A 953 -17.45 19.14 -13.92
C ASP A 953 -17.90 18.74 -15.33
N TYR A 954 -17.79 19.63 -16.31
CA TYR A 954 -18.28 19.34 -17.67
C TYR A 954 -17.55 20.13 -18.75
N TYR A 955 -17.49 19.54 -19.95
CA TYR A 955 -16.90 20.17 -21.13
C TYR A 955 -17.68 19.81 -22.40
N TYR A 956 -17.72 20.75 -23.35
CA TYR A 956 -18.33 20.55 -24.66
C TYR A 956 -17.35 20.88 -25.77
N SER A 957 -17.07 19.89 -26.62
CA SER A 957 -16.33 20.07 -27.87
C SER A 957 -17.31 20.40 -29.00
N GLU A 958 -17.28 21.64 -29.49
CA GLU A 958 -18.05 22.03 -30.69
C GLU A 958 -17.55 21.32 -31.97
N GLU A 959 -16.27 20.92 -32.01
CA GLU A 959 -15.67 20.25 -33.16
C GLU A 959 -16.13 18.79 -33.26
N GLU A 960 -16.06 18.06 -32.15
CA GLU A 960 -16.47 16.65 -32.08
C GLU A 960 -17.98 16.49 -31.84
N GLY A 961 -18.64 17.54 -31.32
CA GLY A 961 -20.04 17.51 -30.95
C GLY A 961 -20.29 16.76 -29.64
N ILE A 962 -19.30 16.61 -28.76
CA ILE A 962 -19.39 15.77 -27.56
C ILE A 962 -19.49 16.65 -26.31
N LEU A 963 -20.53 16.42 -25.51
CA LEU A 963 -20.68 16.96 -24.16
C LEU A 963 -20.41 15.84 -23.15
N GLU A 964 -19.47 16.07 -22.26
CA GLU A 964 -19.14 15.16 -21.16
C GLU A 964 -19.35 15.85 -19.83
N ILE A 965 -19.91 15.10 -18.88
CA ILE A 965 -20.26 15.60 -17.54
C ILE A 965 -19.84 14.53 -16.54
N ARG A 966 -19.17 14.93 -15.46
CA ARG A 966 -18.95 14.09 -14.27
C ARG A 966 -19.75 14.65 -13.09
N ILE A 967 -20.46 13.78 -12.38
CA ILE A 967 -21.37 14.13 -11.29
C ILE A 967 -20.92 13.36 -10.04
N PRO A 968 -20.51 14.03 -8.95
CA PRO A 968 -20.22 13.34 -7.69
C PRO A 968 -21.39 12.47 -7.24
N TRP A 969 -21.14 11.23 -6.82
CA TRP A 969 -22.19 10.31 -6.35
C TRP A 969 -23.13 10.93 -5.30
N MET A 970 -22.57 11.70 -4.37
CA MET A 970 -23.34 12.37 -3.32
C MET A 970 -24.32 13.43 -3.85
N LEU A 971 -24.07 14.04 -5.01
CA LEU A 971 -25.03 14.96 -5.65
C LEU A 971 -26.25 14.23 -6.23
N LEU A 972 -26.19 12.89 -6.34
CA LEU A 972 -27.34 12.05 -6.67
C LEU A 972 -27.93 11.39 -5.43
N ASN A 973 -27.59 11.90 -4.23
CA ASN A 973 -27.96 11.34 -2.93
C ASN A 973 -27.52 9.88 -2.72
N ALA A 974 -26.39 9.47 -3.31
CA ALA A 974 -25.77 8.19 -2.96
C ALA A 974 -25.21 8.24 -1.53
N LYS A 975 -25.51 7.20 -0.74
CA LYS A 975 -24.89 6.98 0.59
C LYS A 975 -23.68 6.06 0.51
N ASP A 976 -23.75 5.08 -0.38
CA ASP A 976 -22.68 4.13 -0.70
C ASP A 976 -22.93 3.56 -2.11
N PRO A 977 -22.25 4.09 -3.15
CA PRO A 977 -22.40 3.60 -4.51
C PRO A 977 -21.87 2.17 -4.69
N ALA A 978 -20.94 1.71 -3.85
CA ALA A 978 -20.38 0.36 -3.90
C ALA A 978 -21.47 -0.70 -3.68
N LYS A 979 -22.41 -0.42 -2.78
CA LYS A 979 -23.57 -1.28 -2.48
C LYS A 979 -24.87 -0.82 -3.14
N LYS A 980 -24.79 0.15 -4.06
CA LYS A 980 -25.95 0.81 -4.70
C LYS A 980 -26.94 1.38 -3.69
N GLU A 981 -26.42 1.90 -2.58
CA GLU A 981 -27.18 2.51 -1.49
C GLU A 981 -27.36 4.01 -1.73
N PHE A 982 -28.62 4.45 -1.72
CA PHE A 982 -29.04 5.84 -1.89
C PHE A 982 -29.95 6.26 -0.75
N THR A 983 -30.13 7.57 -0.55
CA THR A 983 -31.08 8.11 0.40
C THR A 983 -32.49 7.57 0.10
N GLY A 984 -33.20 7.11 1.13
CA GLY A 984 -34.58 6.62 1.02
C GLY A 984 -35.63 7.72 1.16
N ASP A 985 -36.83 7.35 1.62
CA ASP A 985 -37.93 8.28 1.90
C ASP A 985 -37.63 9.13 3.15
N LEU A 986 -37.13 10.34 2.94
CA LEU A 986 -36.82 11.33 3.98
C LEU A 986 -38.05 11.69 4.83
N GLN A 987 -39.26 11.71 4.24
CA GLN A 987 -40.48 12.12 4.95
C GLN A 987 -40.97 11.04 5.91
N LYS A 988 -40.58 9.78 5.69
CA LYS A 988 -40.97 8.63 6.50
C LYS A 988 -39.90 8.24 7.52
N ASP A 989 -38.66 8.05 7.06
CA ASP A 989 -37.58 7.46 7.87
C ASP A 989 -36.49 8.48 8.26
N GLY A 990 -36.59 9.72 7.76
CA GLY A 990 -35.69 10.83 8.09
C GLY A 990 -34.35 10.77 7.37
N ILE A 991 -33.32 11.45 7.90
CA ILE A 991 -32.01 11.53 7.23
C ILE A 991 -31.30 10.16 7.14
N GLU A 992 -31.63 9.26 8.06
CA GLU A 992 -31.17 7.87 8.07
C GLU A 992 -31.84 7.00 6.99
N ALA A 993 -32.84 7.54 6.28
CA ALA A 993 -33.53 6.81 5.23
C ALA A 993 -32.52 6.31 4.18
N SER A 994 -32.63 5.03 3.87
CA SER A 994 -31.75 4.35 2.92
C SER A 994 -32.56 3.40 2.05
N MET A 995 -32.15 3.24 0.80
CA MET A 995 -32.69 2.29 -0.15
C MET A 995 -31.60 1.76 -1.08
N THR A 996 -31.78 0.53 -1.57
CA THR A 996 -30.95 -0.02 -2.65
C THR A 996 -31.63 0.19 -3.98
N VAL A 997 -30.88 0.62 -5.00
CA VAL A 997 -31.40 0.87 -6.35
C VAL A 997 -30.91 -0.16 -7.36
N ASN A 998 -31.72 -0.38 -8.41
CA ASN A 998 -31.28 -1.20 -9.54
C ASN A 998 -30.38 -0.42 -10.50
N GLY A 999 -30.40 0.91 -10.44
CA GLY A 999 -29.68 1.80 -11.33
C GLY A 999 -30.36 3.17 -11.45
N ILE A 1000 -29.90 3.99 -12.37
CA ILE A 1000 -30.34 5.37 -12.61
C ILE A 1000 -30.94 5.45 -14.01
N LYS A 1001 -32.15 5.99 -14.15
CA LYS A 1001 -32.69 6.37 -15.48
C LYS A 1001 -32.27 7.79 -15.78
N ALA A 1002 -31.94 8.07 -17.04
CA ALA A 1002 -31.70 9.43 -17.51
C ALA A 1002 -32.45 9.75 -18.80
N ALA A 1003 -32.85 11.01 -18.94
CA ALA A 1003 -33.49 11.55 -20.13
C ALA A 1003 -32.93 12.93 -20.45
N ALA A 1004 -33.02 13.33 -21.71
CA ALA A 1004 -32.50 14.61 -22.19
C ALA A 1004 -33.58 15.35 -23.00
N VAL A 1005 -33.69 16.66 -22.78
CA VAL A 1005 -34.60 17.55 -23.50
C VAL A 1005 -33.82 18.78 -23.96
N LEU A 1006 -33.81 19.03 -25.27
CA LEU A 1006 -33.26 20.24 -25.87
C LEU A 1006 -34.40 21.25 -26.06
N GLU A 1007 -34.24 22.45 -25.51
CA GLU A 1007 -35.21 23.53 -25.52
C GLU A 1007 -34.66 24.75 -26.28
N ASP A 1008 -35.53 25.45 -27.01
CA ASP A 1008 -35.17 26.69 -27.70
C ASP A 1008 -35.01 27.88 -26.73
N GLU A 1009 -34.65 29.06 -27.26
CA GLU A 1009 -34.51 30.29 -26.45
C GLU A 1009 -35.79 30.71 -25.70
N ASN A 1010 -36.96 30.20 -26.08
CA ASN A 1010 -38.26 30.46 -25.46
C ASN A 1010 -38.66 29.39 -24.42
N GLY A 1011 -37.88 28.32 -24.29
CA GLY A 1011 -38.20 27.16 -23.46
C GLY A 1011 -39.18 26.19 -24.11
N ASP A 1012 -39.37 26.25 -25.42
CA ASP A 1012 -40.18 25.28 -26.16
C ASP A 1012 -39.30 24.07 -26.53
N GLU A 1013 -39.80 22.85 -26.29
CA GLU A 1013 -39.09 21.61 -26.64
C GLU A 1013 -38.83 21.51 -28.15
N ILE A 1014 -37.55 21.37 -28.52
CA ILE A 1014 -37.09 21.09 -29.87
C ILE A 1014 -37.08 19.58 -30.10
N GLU A 1015 -36.45 18.86 -29.19
CA GLU A 1015 -36.29 17.41 -29.24
C GLU A 1015 -35.99 16.84 -27.85
N SER A 1016 -36.29 15.55 -27.69
CA SER A 1016 -36.04 14.81 -26.46
C SER A 1016 -35.51 13.40 -26.76
N MET A 1017 -34.95 12.77 -25.74
CA MET A 1017 -34.56 11.35 -25.73
C MET A 1017 -34.71 10.76 -24.34
N GLY A 1018 -34.97 9.46 -24.28
CA GLY A 1018 -35.09 8.72 -23.03
C GLY A 1018 -36.37 8.98 -22.21
N LEU A 1019 -37.36 9.72 -22.72
CA LEU A 1019 -38.62 9.98 -21.98
C LEU A 1019 -39.64 8.83 -22.05
N GLU A 1020 -39.86 8.22 -23.23
CA GLU A 1020 -40.90 7.20 -23.44
C GLU A 1020 -40.41 5.74 -23.25
N ASP A 1021 -39.10 5.49 -23.42
CA ASP A 1021 -38.47 4.16 -23.34
C ASP A 1021 -37.13 4.23 -22.57
N SER A 1022 -37.13 4.92 -21.42
CA SER A 1022 -35.92 5.16 -20.61
C SER A 1022 -35.21 3.87 -20.23
N LYS A 1023 -33.98 3.65 -20.72
CA LYS A 1023 -33.12 2.59 -20.21
C LYS A 1023 -32.56 2.97 -18.84
N VAL A 1024 -32.26 1.95 -18.05
CA VAL A 1024 -31.63 2.09 -16.73
C VAL A 1024 -30.13 1.90 -16.91
N TYR A 1025 -29.33 2.87 -16.47
CA TYR A 1025 -27.91 2.70 -16.24
C TYR A 1025 -27.70 1.94 -14.92
N SER A 1026 -27.00 0.81 -14.96
CA SER A 1026 -26.58 0.06 -13.78
C SER A 1026 -25.11 -0.26 -13.88
N TRP A 1027 -24.44 -0.32 -12.74
CA TRP A 1027 -23.05 -0.73 -12.58
C TRP A 1027 -22.97 -2.03 -11.78
N GLU A 1028 -21.80 -2.64 -11.68
CA GLU A 1028 -21.58 -3.78 -10.77
C GLU A 1028 -21.27 -3.26 -9.36
N ALA A 1029 -21.81 -3.92 -8.34
CA ALA A 1029 -21.43 -3.61 -6.96
C ALA A 1029 -19.98 -4.05 -6.71
N TRP A 1030 -19.27 -3.35 -5.83
CA TRP A 1030 -17.87 -3.68 -5.50
C TRP A 1030 -17.68 -3.78 -3.99
N GLU A 1031 -16.74 -4.63 -3.57
CA GLU A 1031 -16.33 -4.77 -2.17
C GLU A 1031 -15.04 -3.99 -1.90
N LEU A 1032 -14.07 -4.06 -2.81
CA LEU A 1032 -12.87 -3.22 -2.80
C LEU A 1032 -12.90 -2.27 -4.02
N PRO A 1033 -12.55 -0.99 -3.84
CA PRO A 1033 -12.50 -0.03 -4.94
C PRO A 1033 -11.35 -0.35 -5.89
N GLU A 1034 -11.54 -0.15 -7.19
CA GLU A 1034 -10.42 -0.04 -8.11
C GLU A 1034 -9.84 1.36 -7.99
N THR A 1035 -8.51 1.49 -7.95
CA THR A 1035 -7.85 2.77 -7.76
C THR A 1035 -6.57 2.88 -8.57
N GLN A 1036 -6.15 4.10 -8.83
CA GLN A 1036 -4.88 4.39 -9.47
C GLN A 1036 -4.21 5.57 -8.75
N GLU A 1037 -2.99 5.36 -8.28
CA GLU A 1037 -2.19 6.42 -7.65
C GLU A 1037 -1.79 7.50 -8.68
N ARG A 1038 -1.92 8.76 -8.28
CA ARG A 1038 -1.45 9.92 -9.06
C ARG A 1038 -1.00 11.05 -8.14
N LEU A 1039 0.15 11.64 -8.43
CA LEU A 1039 0.58 12.88 -7.78
C LEU A 1039 -0.23 14.06 -8.31
N LYS A 1040 -0.80 14.86 -7.41
CA LYS A 1040 -1.60 16.05 -7.73
C LYS A 1040 -0.72 17.20 -8.23
N GLU A 1041 -1.32 18.20 -8.88
CA GLU A 1041 -0.59 19.44 -9.24
C GLU A 1041 0.08 20.11 -8.03
N SER A 1042 -0.55 20.01 -6.84
CA SER A 1042 -0.03 20.54 -5.59
C SER A 1042 1.32 19.95 -5.18
N TYR A 1043 1.58 18.67 -5.49
CA TYR A 1043 2.87 18.02 -5.25
C TYR A 1043 4.01 18.76 -5.98
N TYR A 1044 3.83 19.05 -7.27
CA TYR A 1044 4.88 19.68 -8.07
C TYR A 1044 5.10 21.15 -7.69
N ILE A 1045 4.04 21.85 -7.26
CA ILE A 1045 4.14 23.22 -6.75
C ILE A 1045 4.96 23.21 -5.44
N LEU A 1046 4.66 22.30 -4.52
CA LEU A 1046 5.41 22.16 -3.27
C LEU A 1046 6.84 21.69 -3.48
N GLN A 1047 7.09 20.82 -4.46
CA GLN A 1047 8.43 20.39 -4.84
C GLN A 1047 9.35 21.59 -5.14
N GLU A 1048 8.83 22.58 -5.88
CA GLU A 1048 9.59 23.80 -6.16
C GLU A 1048 9.68 24.72 -4.94
N THR A 1049 8.64 24.82 -4.11
CA THR A 1049 8.67 25.58 -2.85
C THR A 1049 9.72 25.04 -1.87
N PHE A 1050 9.85 23.71 -1.73
CA PHE A 1050 10.79 23.06 -0.81
C PHE A 1050 12.24 23.03 -1.29
N LYS A 1051 12.49 23.30 -2.57
CA LYS A 1051 13.82 23.34 -3.17
C LYS A 1051 14.64 24.57 -2.78
N ASP A 1052 13.99 25.74 -2.75
CA ASP A 1052 14.60 27.03 -2.42
C ASP A 1052 13.77 27.75 -1.33
N PRO A 1053 13.78 27.29 -0.06
CA PRO A 1053 13.14 28.01 1.03
C PRO A 1053 13.86 29.37 1.18
N LYS A 1054 13.13 30.46 0.94
CA LYS A 1054 13.69 31.83 0.92
C LYS A 1054 14.16 32.33 2.28
#